data_AF-A0A8W8LP49-F1
#
_entry.id   AF-A0A8W8LP49-F1
#
_cell.length_a   1.000
_cell.length_b   1.000
_cell.length_c   1.000
_cell.angle_alpha   90.00
_cell.angle_beta   90.00
_cell.angle_gamma   90.00
#
_symmetry.space_group_name_H-M   'P 1'
#
loop_
_entity.id
_entity.type
_entity.pdbx_description
1 polymer ?
#
loop_
_entity_poly.entity_id
_entity_poly.type
_entity_poly.pdbx_seq_one_letter_code
_entity_poly.pdbx_strand_id
1 'polypeptide(L)'
;MLRPRVQRQATTIGFQVDCVKHAEEGEGKVRLTAYYASTGKLVQSSISHVTCSTTAVKSNFKQSYHVFGQQEAIFNDVDLQGDMVLIARFYLRKRQSEPSGFEADEGNEDTWNDEETLVAWTTIPLVLHTENLNVRGRENFNQKTMQINTGTQTLKLYTPPVPDAGQVPLEEIPGKNDWRRYGKATLRIHIFRGNPRPGSLTPSDMSEDGEDVLQEYSWIPFERTKPCRDPFVSGDGFDVYVDGCRYLPDSVTFSRVAGRVLDWKYGVHGGDINAIANLDSDIYNPVYETKTEYRENNIPPSSTIMLKVYIVDNFYKNLTVIGYATLNVFVESGTKKQPNIDKPGPQVSLNECAHQLRLYSQGPNGVDPLTESVIRDAGVRYVPCASLLVRLTRVAKGSSGKALEQSKVPKADWLKLGLYQPRPRYTDIMYISTKCMPSKGESMLFHSMMRRPAIKVRDAVAKTAQANESFYYNDKNLEEYIRKKLTKGDNIPLDIDLIYICQYNPKQGIKVAVDGAMNLPWTNFTHAHICLNPPAAFYMGDPHATYDKLVFTEFLDLKSTNASPQWRDGFKHFPSRSYHRFLTVIIHLQDVQVSVTKENYKYGLLEQAWNALQVFTDHYCRTSTFQLLLFDGSPSPQMLKELTREPCRDWMDRNIRSGTARIHVLKGGSVYVRLADGRRDDELAREVKLFEVNTDYIPQGWEDEYARERPGKK
;
A
#
# COMPACT_ATOMS: atom_id res chain seq x y z
N MET A 1 -57.96 51.71 -16.53
CA MET A 1 -57.46 50.31 -16.45
C MET A 1 -55.98 50.30 -16.81
N LEU A 2 -55.10 50.18 -15.82
CA LEU A 2 -53.66 50.00 -16.00
C LEU A 2 -53.40 48.49 -16.16
N ARG A 3 -52.66 48.09 -17.22
CA ARG A 3 -52.19 46.71 -17.38
C ARG A 3 -51.25 46.37 -16.21
N PRO A 4 -51.35 45.18 -15.59
CA PRO A 4 -50.42 44.81 -14.53
C PRO A 4 -49.02 44.63 -15.12
N ARG A 5 -48.01 45.22 -14.47
CA ARG A 5 -46.60 44.85 -14.68
C ARG A 5 -46.44 43.39 -14.31
N VAL A 6 -46.06 42.56 -15.27
CA VAL A 6 -45.60 41.18 -15.02
C VAL A 6 -44.36 41.28 -14.11
N GLN A 7 -44.46 40.74 -12.90
CA GLN A 7 -43.30 40.54 -12.02
C GLN A 7 -42.29 39.64 -12.76
N ARG A 8 -41.09 40.16 -13.06
CA ARG A 8 -39.97 39.33 -13.49
C ARG A 8 -39.68 38.35 -12.35
N GLN A 9 -39.87 37.05 -12.58
CA GLN A 9 -39.42 36.01 -11.65
C GLN A 9 -37.89 36.08 -11.59
N ALA A 10 -37.33 36.18 -10.38
CA ALA A 10 -35.89 36.09 -10.17
C ALA A 10 -35.39 34.71 -10.64
N THR A 11 -34.56 34.70 -11.69
CA THR A 11 -33.95 33.50 -12.27
C THR A 11 -32.54 33.34 -11.75
N THR A 12 -32.41 32.83 -10.51
CA THR A 12 -31.11 32.52 -9.90
C THR A 12 -30.62 31.14 -10.33
N ILE A 13 -29.40 31.07 -10.90
CA ILE A 13 -28.66 29.83 -11.16
C ILE A 13 -27.36 29.87 -10.36
N GLY A 14 -27.01 28.76 -9.72
CA GLY A 14 -25.73 28.58 -9.05
C GLY A 14 -24.96 27.35 -9.54
N PHE A 15 -23.64 27.44 -9.45
CA PHE A 15 -22.70 26.38 -9.75
C PHE A 15 -21.78 26.15 -8.56
N GLN A 16 -21.51 24.88 -8.27
CA GLN A 16 -20.50 24.46 -7.33
C GLN A 16 -19.55 23.48 -8.02
N VAL A 17 -18.28 23.84 -8.11
CA VAL A 17 -17.25 22.95 -8.68
C VAL A 17 -16.67 22.10 -7.56
N ASP A 18 -16.88 20.79 -7.64
CA ASP A 18 -16.51 19.86 -6.56
C ASP A 18 -15.06 19.37 -6.73
N CYS A 19 -14.81 18.57 -7.76
CA CYS A 19 -13.49 18.00 -8.01
C CYS A 19 -13.26 17.62 -9.47
N VAL A 20 -11.98 17.52 -9.86
CA VAL A 20 -11.53 16.80 -11.05
C VAL A 20 -10.80 15.54 -10.60
N LYS A 21 -11.29 14.37 -11.02
CA LYS A 21 -10.73 13.05 -10.70
C LYS A 21 -9.92 12.50 -11.88
N HIS A 22 -8.92 11.68 -11.57
CA HIS A 22 -8.08 10.95 -12.53
C HIS A 22 -7.36 11.83 -13.56
N ALA A 23 -7.02 13.06 -13.18
CA ALA A 23 -6.17 13.95 -13.99
C ALA A 23 -4.69 13.76 -13.63
N GLU A 24 -3.80 14.24 -14.50
CA GLU A 24 -2.35 14.29 -14.25
C GLU A 24 -2.02 15.15 -13.03
N GLU A 25 -0.90 14.88 -12.34
CA GLU A 25 -0.51 15.64 -11.15
C GLU A 25 -0.08 17.08 -11.49
N GLY A 26 -0.48 18.02 -10.65
CA GLY A 26 -0.12 19.42 -10.79
C GLY A 26 -1.01 20.33 -9.96
N GLU A 27 -1.02 21.59 -10.37
CA GLU A 27 -1.95 22.60 -9.88
C GLU A 27 -3.05 22.80 -10.93
N GLY A 28 -4.29 22.60 -10.53
CA GLY A 28 -5.45 22.60 -11.42
C GLY A 28 -6.38 23.78 -11.14
N LYS A 29 -7.03 24.29 -12.19
CA LYS A 29 -8.07 25.33 -12.13
C LYS A 29 -9.20 25.00 -13.10
N VAL A 30 -10.45 25.20 -12.68
CA VAL A 30 -11.61 25.01 -13.56
C VAL A 30 -12.27 26.34 -13.84
N ARG A 31 -12.57 26.61 -15.10
CA ARG A 31 -13.39 27.74 -15.55
C ARG A 31 -14.67 27.23 -16.16
N LEU A 32 -15.79 27.75 -15.69
CA LEU A 32 -17.11 27.49 -16.22
C LEU A 32 -17.58 28.71 -17.02
N THR A 33 -18.12 28.48 -18.22
CA THR A 33 -18.68 29.55 -19.06
C THR A 33 -19.94 29.07 -19.75
N ALA A 34 -21.05 29.81 -19.59
CA ALA A 34 -22.32 29.49 -20.22
C ALA A 34 -22.50 30.26 -21.54
N TYR A 35 -23.03 29.56 -22.56
CA TYR A 35 -23.25 30.08 -23.91
C TYR A 35 -24.67 29.74 -24.39
N TYR A 36 -25.19 30.55 -25.30
CA TYR A 36 -26.32 30.18 -26.16
C TYR A 36 -25.80 29.40 -27.36
N ALA A 37 -26.13 28.12 -27.50
CA ALA A 37 -25.61 27.28 -28.56
C ALA A 37 -25.99 27.81 -29.96
N SER A 38 -27.18 28.39 -30.14
CA SER A 38 -27.62 28.91 -31.44
C SER A 38 -26.80 30.10 -31.95
N THR A 39 -26.24 30.92 -31.05
CA THR A 39 -25.56 32.17 -31.41
C THR A 39 -24.08 32.20 -31.05
N GLY A 40 -23.61 31.27 -30.23
CA GLY A 40 -22.26 31.26 -29.66
C GLY A 40 -21.99 32.40 -28.66
N LYS A 41 -22.99 33.23 -28.34
CA LYS A 41 -22.85 34.35 -27.40
C LYS A 41 -22.88 33.87 -25.96
N LEU A 42 -22.23 34.63 -25.08
CA LEU A 42 -22.24 34.38 -23.63
C LEU A 42 -23.62 34.66 -23.03
N VAL A 43 -24.04 33.79 -22.12
CA VAL A 43 -25.26 33.99 -21.33
C VAL A 43 -25.08 35.18 -20.40
N GLN A 44 -26.08 36.07 -20.35
CA GLN A 44 -26.05 37.27 -19.51
C GLN A 44 -26.82 37.07 -18.20
N SER A 45 -26.29 37.67 -17.13
CA SER A 45 -26.97 37.88 -15.85
C SER A 45 -27.12 39.38 -15.58
N SER A 46 -27.76 39.75 -14.47
CA SER A 46 -27.95 41.17 -14.06
C SER A 46 -26.66 41.99 -13.99
N ILE A 47 -25.53 41.37 -13.64
CA ILE A 47 -24.28 42.08 -13.30
C ILE A 47 -23.10 41.70 -14.20
N SER A 48 -23.15 40.54 -14.87
CA SER A 48 -22.03 40.03 -15.67
C SER A 48 -22.45 38.87 -16.59
N HIS A 49 -21.54 38.41 -17.44
CA HIS A 49 -21.70 37.11 -18.11
C HIS A 49 -21.67 35.98 -17.08
N VAL A 50 -22.42 34.91 -17.35
CA VAL A 50 -22.43 33.70 -16.53
C VAL A 50 -21.11 32.93 -16.74
N THR A 51 -20.08 33.37 -16.03
CA THR A 51 -18.71 32.83 -16.05
C THR A 51 -18.13 32.86 -14.65
N CYS A 52 -17.54 31.74 -14.21
CA CYS A 52 -16.81 31.68 -12.94
C CYS A 52 -15.56 30.80 -13.10
N SER A 53 -14.59 31.02 -12.22
CA SER A 53 -13.38 30.21 -12.13
C SER A 53 -13.17 29.82 -10.68
N THR A 54 -12.69 28.61 -10.45
CA THR A 54 -12.20 28.21 -9.12
C THR A 54 -10.89 28.91 -8.82
N THR A 55 -10.51 28.98 -7.55
CA THR A 55 -9.09 29.14 -7.20
C THR A 55 -8.31 27.92 -7.69
N ALA A 56 -7.02 28.11 -7.93
CA ALA A 56 -6.14 27.01 -8.27
C ALA A 56 -5.96 26.09 -7.03
N VAL A 57 -5.96 24.78 -7.24
CA VAL A 57 -5.74 23.79 -6.18
C VAL A 57 -4.73 22.75 -6.62
N LYS A 58 -3.85 22.36 -5.70
CA LYS A 58 -2.89 21.27 -5.93
C LYS A 58 -3.58 19.93 -5.65
N SER A 59 -3.27 18.90 -6.44
CA SER A 59 -3.62 17.50 -6.13
C SER A 59 -2.77 16.98 -4.95
N ASN A 60 -2.97 17.53 -3.75
CA ASN A 60 -2.01 17.44 -2.65
C ASN A 60 -2.24 16.28 -1.66
N PHE A 61 -3.49 15.89 -1.37
CA PHE A 61 -3.76 14.81 -0.40
C PHE A 61 -4.40 13.55 -1.01
N LYS A 62 -5.10 13.64 -2.15
CA LYS A 62 -5.57 12.48 -2.92
C LYS A 62 -4.90 12.45 -4.29
N GLN A 63 -4.23 11.36 -4.64
CA GLN A 63 -3.48 11.22 -5.88
C GLN A 63 -4.43 11.31 -7.08
N SER A 64 -4.08 12.15 -8.07
CA SER A 64 -4.86 12.41 -9.28
C SER A 64 -6.22 13.08 -9.03
N TYR A 65 -6.41 13.72 -7.88
CA TYR A 65 -7.65 14.40 -7.50
C TYR A 65 -7.36 15.87 -7.22
N HIS A 66 -7.99 16.76 -8.00
CA HIS A 66 -7.99 18.19 -7.73
C HIS A 66 -9.30 18.53 -7.03
N VAL A 67 -9.22 18.76 -5.72
CA VAL A 67 -10.37 19.04 -4.87
C VAL A 67 -10.48 20.55 -4.71
N PHE A 68 -11.50 21.15 -5.31
CA PHE A 68 -11.68 22.60 -5.30
C PHE A 68 -12.36 23.09 -4.02
N GLY A 69 -12.96 22.19 -3.23
CA GLY A 69 -13.80 22.56 -2.10
C GLY A 69 -15.19 22.97 -2.58
N GLN A 70 -16.05 23.38 -1.64
CA GLN A 70 -17.38 23.90 -1.96
C GLN A 70 -17.32 25.33 -2.53
N GLN A 71 -16.56 25.56 -3.60
CA GLN A 71 -16.48 26.86 -4.27
C GLN A 71 -17.76 27.11 -5.07
N GLU A 72 -18.51 28.11 -4.65
CA GLU A 72 -19.83 28.43 -5.19
C GLU A 72 -19.80 29.75 -5.97
N ALA A 73 -20.51 29.76 -7.11
CA ALA A 73 -20.79 30.96 -7.89
C ALA A 73 -22.30 31.05 -8.13
N ILE A 74 -22.89 32.21 -7.81
CA ILE A 74 -24.34 32.45 -7.91
C ILE A 74 -24.58 33.62 -8.88
N PHE A 75 -25.49 33.43 -9.83
CA PHE A 75 -25.88 34.42 -10.84
C PHE A 75 -27.37 34.71 -10.71
N ASN A 76 -27.71 36.00 -10.58
CA ASN A 76 -29.10 36.46 -10.44
C ASN A 76 -29.61 37.08 -11.75
N ASP A 77 -30.91 36.95 -11.98
CA ASP A 77 -31.60 37.45 -13.18
C ASP A 77 -30.95 36.98 -14.49
N VAL A 78 -30.67 35.68 -14.57
CA VAL A 78 -30.11 35.05 -15.77
C VAL A 78 -31.15 35.04 -16.89
N ASP A 79 -30.77 35.48 -18.09
CA ASP A 79 -31.62 35.43 -19.29
C ASP A 79 -31.71 34.00 -19.83
N LEU A 80 -32.73 33.27 -19.38
CA LEU A 80 -32.90 31.85 -19.68
C LEU A 80 -33.41 31.62 -21.10
N GLN A 81 -32.70 30.77 -21.85
CA GLN A 81 -33.11 30.25 -23.15
C GLN A 81 -32.96 28.73 -23.18
N GLY A 82 -33.68 28.07 -24.07
CA GLY A 82 -33.71 26.62 -24.19
C GLY A 82 -32.41 26.01 -24.73
N ASP A 83 -31.55 26.79 -25.38
CA ASP A 83 -30.32 26.33 -26.02
C ASP A 83 -29.05 26.63 -25.20
N MET A 84 -29.21 26.88 -23.90
CA MET A 84 -28.08 27.19 -23.02
C MET A 84 -27.21 25.97 -22.75
N VAL A 85 -25.89 26.12 -22.97
CA VAL A 85 -24.87 25.11 -22.67
C VAL A 85 -23.83 25.67 -21.71
N LEU A 86 -23.30 24.83 -20.83
CA LEU A 86 -22.18 25.15 -19.97
C LEU A 86 -20.93 24.43 -20.49
N ILE A 87 -19.91 25.19 -20.86
CA ILE A 87 -18.60 24.64 -21.21
C ILE A 87 -17.68 24.82 -20.01
N ALA A 88 -17.13 23.71 -19.52
CA ALA A 88 -16.14 23.69 -18.47
C ALA A 88 -14.75 23.44 -19.06
N ARG A 89 -13.78 24.25 -18.67
CA ARG A 89 -12.38 24.18 -19.10
C ARG A 89 -11.51 23.87 -17.89
N PHE A 90 -10.65 22.86 -18.00
CA PHE A 90 -9.71 22.44 -16.97
C PHE A 90 -8.29 22.82 -17.40
N TYR A 91 -7.68 23.70 -16.61
CA TYR A 91 -6.32 24.18 -16.77
C TYR A 91 -5.42 23.46 -15.77
N LEU A 92 -4.25 23.01 -16.21
CA LEU A 92 -3.30 22.28 -15.37
C LEU A 92 -1.88 22.79 -15.60
N ARG A 93 -1.25 23.26 -14.52
CA ARG A 93 0.20 23.47 -14.48
C ARG A 93 0.87 22.20 -13.96
N LYS A 94 1.55 21.49 -14.86
CA LYS A 94 2.24 20.23 -14.53
C LYS A 94 3.38 20.49 -13.54
N ARG A 95 3.53 19.62 -12.54
CA ARG A 95 4.63 19.69 -11.58
C ARG A 95 5.95 19.34 -12.28
N GLN A 96 6.88 20.30 -12.38
CA GLN A 96 8.28 19.98 -12.65
C GLN A 96 8.87 19.27 -11.41
N SER A 97 9.76 18.31 -11.61
CA SER A 97 10.24 17.38 -10.58
C SER A 97 10.93 18.06 -9.38
N GLU A 98 10.23 18.12 -8.23
CA GLU A 98 10.65 18.42 -6.81
C GLU A 98 11.35 19.80 -6.53
N PRO A 99 11.18 20.42 -5.33
CA PRO A 99 10.95 19.78 -4.04
C PRO A 99 9.65 20.10 -3.28
N SER A 100 9.30 19.11 -2.47
CA SER A 100 8.45 19.11 -1.26
C SER A 100 8.27 20.45 -0.51
N GLY A 101 7.02 20.92 -0.44
CA GLY A 101 6.61 21.99 0.46
C GLY A 101 5.11 22.29 0.31
N PHE A 102 4.39 22.34 1.43
CA PHE A 102 3.05 22.95 1.53
C PHE A 102 3.15 24.49 1.50
N GLU A 103 4.01 25.02 0.64
CA GLU A 103 4.02 26.44 0.32
C GLU A 103 3.07 26.61 -0.87
N ALA A 104 2.01 27.37 -0.63
CA ALA A 104 1.35 28.06 -1.71
C ALA A 104 2.42 28.99 -2.28
N ASP A 105 3.03 28.59 -3.40
CA ASP A 105 3.65 29.57 -4.27
C ASP A 105 2.50 30.52 -4.61
N GLU A 106 2.60 31.77 -4.15
CA GLU A 106 1.77 32.87 -4.64
C GLU A 106 2.20 33.16 -6.09
N GLY A 107 1.99 32.18 -6.97
CA GLY A 107 2.21 32.30 -8.39
C GLY A 107 1.19 33.30 -8.92
N ASN A 108 1.69 34.40 -9.47
CA ASN A 108 0.93 35.51 -10.02
C ASN A 108 -0.35 35.02 -10.76
N GLU A 109 -1.54 35.40 -10.27
CA GLU A 109 -2.84 34.96 -10.82
C GLU A 109 -2.99 35.28 -12.32
N ASP A 110 -2.23 36.26 -12.81
CA ASP A 110 -2.27 36.81 -14.17
C ASP A 110 -1.85 35.84 -15.29
N THR A 111 -1.29 34.66 -14.98
CA THR A 111 -0.86 33.65 -15.98
C THR A 111 -1.76 32.41 -16.02
N TRP A 112 -2.87 32.41 -15.28
CA TRP A 112 -3.87 31.35 -15.35
C TRP A 112 -4.91 31.74 -16.40
N ASN A 113 -5.18 30.86 -17.38
CA ASN A 113 -6.16 30.96 -18.48
C ASN A 113 -5.56 31.04 -19.90
N ASP A 114 -4.24 30.94 -20.07
CA ASP A 114 -3.62 30.83 -21.39
C ASP A 114 -3.91 29.46 -22.03
N GLU A 115 -4.00 29.42 -23.37
CA GLU A 115 -4.24 28.17 -24.14
C GLU A 115 -3.21 27.08 -23.83
N GLU A 116 -1.97 27.46 -23.48
CA GLU A 116 -0.89 26.53 -23.16
C GLU A 116 -1.14 25.71 -21.87
N THR A 117 -1.96 26.22 -20.96
CA THR A 117 -2.30 25.52 -19.70
C THR A 117 -3.61 24.75 -19.77
N LEU A 118 -4.40 24.92 -20.85
CA LEU A 118 -5.65 24.21 -21.05
C LEU A 118 -5.37 22.76 -21.44
N VAL A 119 -5.70 21.80 -20.57
CA VAL A 119 -5.43 20.37 -20.82
C VAL A 119 -6.68 19.55 -21.08
N ALA A 120 -7.85 20.04 -20.69
CA ALA A 120 -9.10 19.33 -20.89
C ALA A 120 -10.32 20.25 -20.90
N TRP A 121 -11.42 19.77 -21.48
CA TRP A 121 -12.71 20.45 -21.45
C TRP A 121 -13.87 19.46 -21.41
N THR A 122 -15.06 19.95 -21.05
CA THR A 122 -16.32 19.21 -21.16
C THR A 122 -17.50 20.16 -21.29
N THR A 123 -18.69 19.63 -21.53
CA THR A 123 -19.90 20.41 -21.73
C THR A 123 -21.14 19.70 -21.21
N ILE A 124 -22.15 20.46 -20.82
CA ILE A 124 -23.46 19.97 -20.39
C ILE A 124 -24.57 20.98 -20.77
N PRO A 125 -25.74 20.53 -21.26
CA PRO A 125 -26.90 21.41 -21.43
C PRO A 125 -27.39 21.92 -20.08
N LEU A 126 -27.60 23.24 -19.96
CA LEU A 126 -28.15 23.88 -18.76
C LEU A 126 -29.67 23.82 -18.70
N VAL A 127 -30.33 23.66 -19.85
CA VAL A 127 -31.77 23.53 -19.97
C VAL A 127 -32.10 22.21 -20.66
N LEU A 128 -32.95 21.41 -20.02
CA LEU A 128 -33.49 20.16 -20.52
C LEU A 128 -34.88 20.41 -21.11
N HIS A 129 -35.23 19.63 -22.13
CA HIS A 129 -36.52 19.71 -22.80
C HIS A 129 -37.35 18.45 -22.52
N THR A 130 -38.64 18.62 -22.29
CA THR A 130 -39.58 17.48 -22.16
C THR A 130 -40.14 17.01 -23.50
N GLU A 131 -39.96 17.81 -24.56
CA GLU A 131 -40.43 17.55 -25.93
C GLU A 131 -39.40 18.03 -26.95
N ASN A 132 -39.44 17.50 -28.18
CA ASN A 132 -38.54 17.92 -29.26
C ASN A 132 -38.91 19.32 -29.79
N LEU A 133 -38.25 20.34 -29.26
CA LEU A 133 -38.43 21.73 -29.67
C LEU A 133 -37.53 22.09 -30.86
N ASN A 134 -38.07 22.83 -31.83
CA ASN A 134 -37.29 23.46 -32.91
C ASN A 134 -36.52 24.70 -32.39
N VAL A 135 -35.62 25.27 -33.22
CA VAL A 135 -34.78 26.42 -32.84
C VAL A 135 -35.60 27.60 -32.29
N ARG A 136 -36.71 27.96 -32.94
CA ARG A 136 -37.61 29.04 -32.48
C ARG A 136 -38.29 28.72 -31.15
N GLY A 137 -38.63 27.44 -30.92
CA GLY A 137 -39.18 26.97 -29.66
C GLY A 137 -38.20 27.01 -28.49
N ARG A 138 -36.90 27.20 -28.76
CA ARG A 138 -35.83 27.33 -27.76
C ARG A 138 -35.44 28.78 -27.45
N GLU A 139 -35.90 29.77 -28.22
CA GLU A 139 -35.52 31.19 -28.05
C GLU A 139 -35.97 31.78 -26.71
N ASN A 140 -37.07 31.30 -26.13
CA ASN A 140 -37.59 31.78 -24.84
C ASN A 140 -37.81 30.61 -23.88
N PHE A 141 -37.33 30.76 -22.65
CA PHE A 141 -37.53 29.73 -21.63
C PHE A 141 -39.02 29.57 -21.27
N ASN A 142 -39.53 28.34 -21.43
CA ASN A 142 -40.91 28.00 -21.11
C ASN A 142 -40.96 26.92 -20.02
N GLN A 143 -41.39 27.29 -18.81
CA GLN A 143 -41.45 26.38 -17.65
C GLN A 143 -42.36 25.15 -17.85
N LYS A 144 -43.27 25.16 -18.83
CA LYS A 144 -44.13 24.00 -19.14
C LYS A 144 -43.41 22.92 -19.94
N THR A 145 -42.39 23.29 -20.71
CA THR A 145 -41.69 22.40 -21.66
C THR A 145 -40.18 22.33 -21.43
N MET A 146 -39.65 23.14 -20.49
CA MET A 146 -38.24 23.28 -20.19
C MET A 146 -37.98 23.28 -18.69
N GLN A 147 -36.89 22.61 -18.30
CA GLN A 147 -36.42 22.56 -16.92
C GLN A 147 -34.92 22.84 -16.87
N ILE A 148 -34.45 23.54 -15.83
CA ILE A 148 -33.02 23.73 -15.60
C ILE A 148 -32.40 22.40 -15.15
N ASN A 149 -31.25 22.05 -15.71
CA ASN A 149 -30.50 20.84 -15.38
C ASN A 149 -29.84 20.95 -14.00
N THR A 150 -30.64 20.81 -12.94
CA THR A 150 -30.17 20.87 -11.55
C THR A 150 -29.74 19.50 -11.04
N GLY A 151 -28.81 19.46 -10.09
CA GLY A 151 -28.28 18.25 -9.47
C GLY A 151 -26.77 18.12 -9.61
N THR A 152 -26.23 17.00 -9.11
CA THR A 152 -24.79 16.69 -9.21
C THR A 152 -24.51 15.90 -10.48
N GLN A 153 -23.57 16.40 -11.28
CA GLN A 153 -23.21 15.88 -12.58
C GLN A 153 -21.76 15.41 -12.56
N THR A 154 -21.48 14.23 -13.14
CA THR A 154 -20.11 13.72 -13.34
C THR A 154 -19.82 13.66 -14.83
N LEU A 155 -18.99 14.58 -15.30
CA LEU A 155 -18.76 14.86 -16.71
C LEU A 155 -17.41 14.31 -17.17
N LYS A 156 -17.41 13.64 -18.32
CA LYS A 156 -16.20 13.15 -18.98
C LYS A 156 -15.41 14.32 -19.55
N LEU A 157 -14.11 14.40 -19.27
CA LEU A 157 -13.20 15.37 -19.87
C LEU A 157 -12.63 14.87 -21.21
N TYR A 158 -12.42 15.80 -22.14
CA TYR A 158 -11.89 15.61 -23.49
C TYR A 158 -10.67 16.49 -23.72
N THR A 159 -9.76 16.08 -24.59
CA THR A 159 -8.57 16.87 -24.93
C THR A 159 -8.93 18.09 -25.78
N PRO A 160 -8.18 19.20 -25.68
CA PRO A 160 -8.28 20.32 -26.61
C PRO A 160 -8.09 19.89 -28.08
N PRO A 161 -8.54 20.72 -29.05
CA PRO A 161 -9.15 22.03 -28.88
C PRO A 161 -10.58 21.98 -28.34
N VAL A 162 -11.04 23.07 -27.70
CA VAL A 162 -12.45 23.23 -27.29
C VAL A 162 -13.23 23.66 -28.54
N PRO A 163 -14.33 22.97 -28.91
CA PRO A 163 -15.15 23.37 -30.04
C PRO A 163 -15.88 24.68 -29.78
N ASP A 164 -16.28 25.36 -30.84
CA ASP A 164 -17.15 26.52 -30.74
C ASP A 164 -18.48 26.14 -30.10
N ALA A 165 -19.05 27.03 -29.30
CA ALA A 165 -20.28 26.75 -28.55
C ALA A 165 -21.47 26.33 -29.44
N GLY A 166 -21.52 26.79 -30.69
CA GLY A 166 -22.56 26.39 -31.66
C GLY A 166 -22.35 25.03 -32.32
N GLN A 167 -21.19 24.39 -32.11
CA GLN A 167 -20.91 23.02 -32.56
C GLN A 167 -21.13 21.99 -31.45
N VAL A 168 -21.47 22.44 -30.24
CA VAL A 168 -21.74 21.58 -29.09
C VAL A 168 -23.16 21.00 -29.21
N PRO A 169 -23.34 19.66 -29.19
CA PRO A 169 -24.65 19.06 -29.22
C PRO A 169 -25.43 19.38 -27.93
N LEU A 170 -26.71 19.69 -28.08
CA LEU A 170 -27.64 19.92 -26.97
C LEU A 170 -28.21 18.62 -26.37
N GLU A 171 -28.01 17.50 -27.05
CA GLU A 171 -28.37 16.15 -26.62
C GLU A 171 -27.12 15.40 -26.11
N GLU A 172 -27.31 14.28 -25.37
CA GLU A 172 -26.20 13.47 -24.83
C GLU A 172 -25.08 13.32 -25.85
N ILE A 173 -23.83 13.64 -25.45
CA ILE A 173 -22.64 13.55 -26.31
C ILE A 173 -22.55 12.11 -26.85
N PRO A 174 -22.97 11.83 -28.10
CA PRO A 174 -22.94 10.48 -28.60
C PRO A 174 -21.47 10.11 -28.78
N GLY A 175 -21.10 8.85 -28.56
CA GLY A 175 -19.74 8.33 -28.81
C GLY A 175 -19.30 8.35 -30.29
N LYS A 176 -19.84 9.27 -31.10
CA LYS A 176 -19.65 9.42 -32.55
C LYS A 176 -18.89 10.69 -32.97
N ASN A 177 -18.42 11.53 -32.06
CA ASN A 177 -17.60 12.71 -32.40
C ASN A 177 -16.10 12.42 -32.25
N ASP A 178 -15.28 13.07 -33.09
CA ASP A 178 -13.80 13.04 -33.13
C ASP A 178 -13.08 13.52 -31.85
N TRP A 179 -13.81 13.72 -30.74
CA TRP A 179 -13.27 14.23 -29.49
C TRP A 179 -12.59 13.11 -28.69
N ARG A 180 -11.27 13.23 -28.54
CA ARG A 180 -10.47 12.27 -27.78
C ARG A 180 -10.68 12.47 -26.27
N ARG A 181 -10.89 11.38 -25.53
CA ARG A 181 -10.98 11.41 -24.06
C ARG A 181 -9.65 11.85 -23.45
N TYR A 182 -9.71 12.74 -22.46
CA TYR A 182 -8.54 13.04 -21.62
C TYR A 182 -8.39 11.95 -20.55
N GLY A 183 -7.82 10.82 -20.97
CA GLY A 183 -7.67 9.62 -20.13
C GLY A 183 -8.99 9.16 -19.50
N LYS A 184 -8.94 8.84 -18.20
CA LYS A 184 -10.13 8.52 -17.38
C LYS A 184 -10.72 9.76 -16.70
N ALA A 185 -10.20 10.97 -16.95
CA ALA A 185 -10.52 12.13 -16.14
C ALA A 185 -12.00 12.54 -16.22
N THR A 186 -12.52 12.96 -15.07
CA THR A 186 -13.91 13.43 -14.91
C THR A 186 -13.97 14.69 -14.06
N LEU A 187 -14.92 15.56 -14.37
CA LEU A 187 -15.25 16.76 -13.60
C LEU A 187 -16.59 16.55 -12.90
N ARG A 188 -16.63 16.76 -11.59
CA ARG A 188 -17.87 16.75 -10.80
C ARG A 188 -18.31 18.18 -10.50
N ILE A 189 -19.54 18.52 -10.87
CA ILE A 189 -20.15 19.84 -10.60
C ILE A 189 -21.57 19.65 -10.04
N HIS A 190 -22.02 20.58 -9.21
CA HIS A 190 -23.40 20.65 -8.76
C HIS A 190 -24.06 21.95 -9.28
N ILE A 191 -25.22 21.80 -9.91
CA ILE A 191 -26.00 22.90 -10.50
C ILE A 191 -27.28 23.06 -9.68
N PHE A 192 -27.60 24.28 -9.25
CA PHE A 192 -28.77 24.54 -8.42
C PHE A 192 -29.53 25.81 -8.82
N ARG A 193 -30.77 25.93 -8.34
CA ARG A 193 -31.68 27.07 -8.56
C ARG A 193 -32.19 27.58 -7.21
N GLY A 194 -32.08 28.89 -6.95
CA GLY A 194 -32.52 29.52 -5.69
C GLY A 194 -31.48 29.48 -4.57
N ASN A 195 -31.91 29.42 -3.31
CA ASN A 195 -31.00 29.38 -2.16
C ASN A 195 -30.21 28.04 -2.14
N PRO A 196 -28.91 28.07 -1.84
CA PRO A 196 -28.10 26.86 -1.80
C PRO A 196 -28.59 25.91 -0.70
N ARG A 197 -28.70 24.61 -1.03
CA ARG A 197 -28.56 23.42 -0.16
C ARG A 197 -28.74 22.15 -1.02
N PRO A 198 -27.94 21.09 -0.84
CA PRO A 198 -27.90 20.31 0.40
C PRO A 198 -26.49 19.85 0.87
N GLY A 199 -26.43 19.31 2.09
CA GLY A 199 -25.21 18.93 2.79
C GLY A 199 -24.31 17.92 2.06
N SER A 200 -23.01 18.06 2.37
CA SER A 200 -21.88 17.15 2.11
C SER A 200 -22.22 15.82 1.44
N LEU A 201 -22.23 15.80 0.12
CA LEU A 201 -22.24 14.58 -0.69
C LEU A 201 -20.82 14.31 -1.21
N THR A 202 -19.96 13.74 -0.36
CA THR A 202 -18.77 13.02 -0.85
C THR A 202 -19.06 11.53 -0.93
N PRO A 203 -19.05 10.95 -2.14
CA PRO A 203 -18.96 9.52 -2.35
C PRO A 203 -17.67 8.98 -1.73
N SER A 204 -17.81 7.93 -0.92
CA SER A 204 -16.74 7.06 -0.49
C SER A 204 -16.44 6.08 -1.62
N ASP A 205 -15.64 6.49 -2.59
CA ASP A 205 -15.31 5.60 -3.71
C ASP A 205 -14.15 4.69 -3.32
N MET A 206 -14.49 3.42 -3.13
CA MET A 206 -13.56 2.30 -3.06
C MET A 206 -12.72 2.25 -4.35
N SER A 207 -11.46 1.84 -4.26
CA SER A 207 -10.54 1.77 -5.40
C SER A 207 -11.07 0.88 -6.54
N GLU A 208 -11.37 1.46 -7.71
CA GLU A 208 -12.05 0.81 -8.84
C GLU A 208 -11.15 0.01 -9.82
N ASP A 209 -9.84 -0.12 -9.58
CA ASP A 209 -8.92 -0.38 -10.71
C ASP A 209 -8.48 -1.85 -10.95
N GLY A 210 -9.10 -2.86 -10.35
CA GLY A 210 -8.93 -4.26 -10.79
C GLY A 210 -7.50 -4.85 -10.71
N GLU A 211 -6.56 -4.21 -10.01
CA GLU A 211 -5.18 -4.71 -9.75
C GLU A 211 -5.14 -5.91 -8.77
N ASP A 212 -6.31 -6.46 -8.41
CA ASP A 212 -6.45 -7.68 -7.60
C ASP A 212 -6.14 -8.97 -8.40
N VAL A 213 -5.97 -8.86 -9.73
CA VAL A 213 -5.71 -10.01 -10.61
C VAL A 213 -4.21 -10.33 -10.66
N LEU A 214 -3.83 -11.52 -10.24
CA LEU A 214 -2.45 -11.99 -10.25
C LEU A 214 -1.83 -11.90 -11.66
N GLN A 215 -0.65 -11.28 -11.77
CA GLN A 215 0.05 -11.16 -13.06
C GLN A 215 0.54 -12.51 -13.58
N GLU A 216 0.55 -12.68 -14.90
CA GLU A 216 1.00 -13.92 -15.54
C GLU A 216 2.45 -14.25 -15.12
N TYR A 217 2.69 -15.54 -14.84
CA TYR A 217 3.98 -16.07 -14.38
C TYR A 217 4.51 -15.52 -13.03
N SER A 218 3.80 -14.61 -12.36
CA SER A 218 4.20 -14.11 -11.03
C SER A 218 4.11 -15.19 -9.95
N TRP A 219 3.12 -16.07 -10.05
CA TRP A 219 3.08 -17.36 -9.35
C TRP A 219 2.36 -18.37 -10.24
N ILE A 220 2.83 -19.61 -10.26
CA ILE A 220 2.25 -20.66 -11.10
C ILE A 220 1.83 -21.79 -10.16
N PRO A 221 0.53 -22.09 -10.03
CA PRO A 221 0.07 -23.17 -9.16
C PRO A 221 0.60 -24.51 -9.66
N PHE A 222 1.28 -25.24 -8.79
CA PHE A 222 1.62 -26.63 -9.02
C PHE A 222 1.60 -27.40 -7.72
N GLU A 223 0.93 -28.55 -7.76
CA GLU A 223 0.89 -29.51 -6.67
C GLU A 223 1.21 -30.91 -7.22
N ARG A 224 1.94 -31.70 -6.43
CA ARG A 224 2.15 -33.10 -6.78
C ARG A 224 0.82 -33.85 -6.78
N THR A 225 0.56 -34.58 -7.86
CA THR A 225 -0.64 -35.43 -7.99
C THR A 225 -0.55 -36.70 -7.15
N LYS A 226 0.66 -37.25 -6.97
CA LYS A 226 0.90 -38.48 -6.19
C LYS A 226 2.04 -38.28 -5.18
N PRO A 227 1.92 -38.81 -3.94
CA PRO A 227 2.98 -38.79 -2.94
C PRO A 227 4.16 -39.70 -3.35
N CYS A 228 5.35 -39.43 -2.83
CA CYS A 228 6.52 -40.29 -3.03
C CYS A 228 6.28 -41.66 -2.38
N ARG A 229 6.60 -42.74 -3.11
CA ARG A 229 6.42 -44.12 -2.63
C ARG A 229 7.72 -44.92 -2.63
N ASP A 230 8.69 -44.52 -3.44
CA ASP A 230 9.94 -45.25 -3.56
C ASP A 230 10.71 -45.15 -2.24
N PRO A 231 10.98 -46.28 -1.57
CA PRO A 231 11.68 -46.27 -0.30
C PRO A 231 13.07 -45.64 -0.43
N PHE A 232 13.49 -44.91 0.59
CA PHE A 232 14.86 -44.45 0.74
C PHE A 232 15.60 -45.40 1.69
N VAL A 233 16.59 -46.12 1.17
CA VAL A 233 17.30 -47.20 1.87
C VAL A 233 18.79 -46.90 1.99
N SER A 234 19.48 -47.64 2.86
CA SER A 234 20.93 -47.54 3.01
C SER A 234 21.65 -47.67 1.65
N GLY A 235 22.61 -46.78 1.40
CA GLY A 235 23.33 -46.67 0.13
C GLY A 235 22.63 -45.82 -0.95
N ASP A 236 21.40 -45.35 -0.71
CA ASP A 236 20.81 -44.25 -1.46
C ASP A 236 21.53 -42.93 -1.15
N GLY A 237 21.43 -41.99 -2.07
CA GLY A 237 21.90 -40.61 -1.91
C GLY A 237 20.96 -39.65 -2.60
N PHE A 238 21.06 -38.38 -2.24
CA PHE A 238 20.27 -37.31 -2.86
C PHE A 238 21.13 -36.07 -3.08
N ASP A 239 20.68 -35.25 -4.01
CA ASP A 239 21.25 -33.94 -4.28
C ASP A 239 20.24 -32.85 -3.92
N VAL A 240 20.77 -31.77 -3.37
CA VAL A 240 20.04 -30.52 -3.15
C VAL A 240 20.51 -29.51 -4.18
N TYR A 241 19.59 -28.99 -4.99
CA TYR A 241 19.86 -27.86 -5.87
C TYR A 241 19.21 -26.61 -5.30
N VAL A 242 19.97 -25.52 -5.23
CA VAL A 242 19.45 -24.17 -4.99
C VAL A 242 19.44 -23.45 -6.32
N ASP A 243 18.25 -23.26 -6.89
CA ASP A 243 18.10 -22.80 -8.26
C ASP A 243 18.07 -21.27 -8.35
N GLY A 244 17.33 -20.61 -7.45
CA GLY A 244 17.15 -19.15 -7.46
C GLY A 244 16.19 -18.64 -6.38
N CYS A 245 16.09 -17.32 -6.24
CA CYS A 245 15.00 -16.67 -5.50
C CYS A 245 14.04 -15.97 -6.47
N ARG A 246 12.84 -15.65 -5.99
CA ARG A 246 11.87 -14.81 -6.71
C ARG A 246 11.41 -13.66 -5.85
N TYR A 247 11.30 -12.48 -6.46
CA TYR A 247 10.73 -11.26 -5.90
C TYR A 247 11.30 -10.87 -4.53
N LEU A 248 12.62 -10.86 -4.39
CA LEU A 248 13.26 -10.34 -3.19
C LEU A 248 12.89 -8.85 -2.94
N PRO A 249 12.80 -8.41 -1.67
CA PRO A 249 12.54 -7.03 -1.24
C PRO A 249 13.42 -5.93 -1.86
N ASP A 250 12.94 -4.69 -1.84
CA ASP A 250 13.68 -3.50 -2.33
C ASP A 250 14.98 -3.22 -1.55
N SER A 251 15.14 -3.79 -0.35
CA SER A 251 16.37 -3.68 0.46
C SER A 251 17.53 -4.54 -0.05
N VAL A 252 17.31 -5.45 -1.00
CA VAL A 252 18.35 -6.35 -1.51
C VAL A 252 19.41 -5.60 -2.34
N THR A 253 20.67 -6.01 -2.18
CA THR A 253 21.77 -5.62 -3.09
C THR A 253 22.25 -6.84 -3.88
N PHE A 254 22.85 -7.81 -3.22
CA PHE A 254 23.23 -9.11 -3.77
C PHE A 254 23.06 -10.15 -2.66
N SER A 255 22.92 -11.42 -3.05
CA SER A 255 22.48 -12.46 -2.13
C SER A 255 23.29 -13.75 -2.18
N ARG A 256 23.21 -14.50 -1.07
CA ARG A 256 23.77 -15.84 -0.91
C ARG A 256 22.81 -16.68 -0.09
N VAL A 257 22.61 -17.93 -0.49
CA VAL A 257 21.85 -18.89 0.31
C VAL A 257 22.83 -19.75 1.09
N ALA A 258 22.61 -19.90 2.40
CA ALA A 258 23.28 -20.88 3.22
C ALA A 258 22.27 -21.84 3.83
N GLY A 259 22.62 -23.11 4.00
CA GLY A 259 21.72 -24.05 4.66
C GLY A 259 22.40 -25.28 5.21
N ARG A 260 21.66 -26.04 6.01
CA ARG A 260 22.09 -27.29 6.63
C ARG A 260 20.96 -28.30 6.64
N VAL A 261 21.30 -29.58 6.55
CA VAL A 261 20.38 -30.66 6.90
C VAL A 261 20.46 -30.85 8.41
N LEU A 262 19.31 -30.76 9.06
CA LEU A 262 19.16 -30.81 10.51
C LEU A 262 18.11 -31.86 10.89
N ASP A 263 18.32 -32.64 11.93
CA ASP A 263 17.26 -33.47 12.52
C ASP A 263 16.30 -32.63 13.38
N TRP A 264 15.25 -33.27 13.93
CA TRP A 264 14.26 -32.60 14.77
C TRP A 264 14.83 -31.95 16.06
N LYS A 265 16.05 -32.34 16.48
CA LYS A 265 16.77 -31.76 17.62
C LYS A 265 17.84 -30.75 17.20
N TYR A 266 17.84 -30.30 15.95
CA TYR A 266 18.86 -29.41 15.37
C TYR A 266 20.26 -30.04 15.26
N GLY A 267 20.39 -31.37 15.31
CA GLY A 267 21.64 -32.06 15.00
C GLY A 267 21.98 -31.93 13.52
N VAL A 268 23.23 -31.59 13.19
CA VAL A 268 23.69 -31.32 11.82
C VAL A 268 24.12 -32.61 11.12
N HIS A 269 23.70 -32.78 9.87
CA HIS A 269 24.04 -33.91 9.01
C HIS A 269 24.54 -33.41 7.65
N GLY A 270 25.58 -34.05 7.09
CA GLY A 270 26.10 -33.68 5.77
C GLY A 270 26.91 -32.38 5.69
N GLY A 271 27.19 -31.99 4.44
CA GLY A 271 27.86 -30.74 4.12
C GLY A 271 26.93 -29.53 4.20
N ASP A 272 27.52 -28.35 4.42
CA ASP A 272 26.84 -27.07 4.35
C ASP A 272 26.42 -26.74 2.91
N ILE A 273 25.19 -26.27 2.74
CA ILE A 273 24.70 -25.69 1.50
C ILE A 273 25.20 -24.25 1.44
N ASN A 274 25.84 -23.87 0.33
CA ASN A 274 26.34 -22.51 0.13
C ASN A 274 26.24 -22.11 -1.34
N ALA A 275 25.25 -21.28 -1.67
CA ALA A 275 24.91 -20.90 -3.03
C ALA A 275 25.09 -19.38 -3.22
N ILE A 276 25.97 -18.97 -4.14
CA ILE A 276 26.26 -17.55 -4.43
C ILE A 276 25.55 -17.15 -5.72
N ALA A 277 24.93 -15.96 -5.74
CA ALA A 277 24.18 -15.52 -6.90
C ALA A 277 25.08 -15.33 -8.13
N ASN A 278 24.60 -15.73 -9.30
CA ASN A 278 25.22 -15.47 -10.58
C ASN A 278 25.31 -13.95 -10.82
N LEU A 279 26.50 -13.47 -11.18
CA LEU A 279 26.82 -12.04 -11.35
C LEU A 279 25.93 -11.34 -12.40
N ASP A 280 25.43 -12.07 -13.39
CA ASP A 280 24.60 -11.53 -14.47
C ASP A 280 23.11 -11.73 -14.25
N SER A 281 22.72 -12.37 -13.14
CA SER A 281 21.31 -12.50 -12.75
C SER A 281 20.76 -11.22 -12.10
N ASP A 282 19.45 -11.08 -12.11
CA ASP A 282 18.73 -9.97 -11.47
C ASP A 282 18.77 -10.11 -9.94
N ILE A 283 19.01 -9.02 -9.22
CA ILE A 283 19.11 -9.04 -7.75
C ILE A 283 17.79 -9.36 -7.06
N TYR A 284 16.66 -9.06 -7.70
CA TYR A 284 15.33 -9.37 -7.17
C TYR A 284 14.91 -10.81 -7.49
N ASN A 285 15.47 -11.40 -8.55
CA ASN A 285 15.22 -12.78 -8.98
C ASN A 285 16.54 -13.52 -9.25
N PRO A 286 17.42 -13.63 -8.24
CA PRO A 286 18.78 -14.13 -8.43
C PRO A 286 18.77 -15.61 -8.78
N VAL A 287 19.75 -16.01 -9.59
CA VAL A 287 19.98 -17.41 -9.98
C VAL A 287 21.24 -17.90 -9.28
N TYR A 288 21.20 -19.06 -8.65
CA TYR A 288 22.36 -19.61 -7.92
C TYR A 288 22.97 -20.87 -8.54
N GLU A 289 22.15 -21.72 -9.19
CA GLU A 289 22.55 -22.96 -9.88
C GLU A 289 23.57 -23.82 -9.11
N THR A 290 23.40 -23.91 -7.79
CA THR A 290 24.33 -24.60 -6.90
C THR A 290 23.79 -25.99 -6.54
N LYS A 291 24.66 -26.99 -6.54
CA LYS A 291 24.35 -28.37 -6.15
C LYS A 291 25.18 -28.80 -4.94
N THR A 292 24.55 -29.47 -3.98
CA THR A 292 25.21 -30.10 -2.82
C THR A 292 24.88 -31.60 -2.79
N GLU A 293 25.92 -32.44 -2.71
CA GLU A 293 25.79 -33.91 -2.74
C GLU A 293 25.72 -34.49 -1.32
N TYR A 294 24.68 -35.28 -1.04
CA TYR A 294 24.53 -36.05 0.21
C TYR A 294 24.59 -37.55 -0.09
N ARG A 295 25.63 -38.22 0.43
CA ARG A 295 25.96 -39.64 0.18
C ARG A 295 26.13 -40.45 1.45
N GLU A 296 25.78 -39.86 2.58
CA GLU A 296 25.96 -40.45 3.89
C GLU A 296 24.93 -41.57 4.11
N ASN A 297 25.35 -42.65 4.77
CA ASN A 297 24.52 -43.84 4.89
C ASN A 297 23.38 -43.69 5.92
N ASN A 298 23.36 -42.64 6.74
CA ASN A 298 22.47 -42.55 7.90
C ASN A 298 21.95 -41.14 8.17
N ILE A 299 21.28 -40.53 7.19
CA ILE A 299 20.56 -39.26 7.40
C ILE A 299 19.23 -39.58 8.11
N PRO A 300 18.94 -38.99 9.28
CA PRO A 300 17.77 -39.37 10.07
C PRO A 300 16.43 -39.12 9.36
N PRO A 301 15.39 -39.95 9.60
CA PRO A 301 14.06 -39.78 9.00
C PRO A 301 13.43 -38.39 9.21
N SER A 302 13.67 -37.74 10.34
CA SER A 302 13.11 -36.41 10.65
C SER A 302 13.82 -35.25 9.94
N SER A 303 14.89 -35.54 9.17
CA SER A 303 15.77 -34.53 8.60
C SER A 303 15.03 -33.46 7.80
N THR A 304 15.36 -32.20 8.11
CA THR A 304 14.83 -30.98 7.53
C THR A 304 15.98 -30.11 7.09
N ILE A 305 15.93 -29.64 5.84
CA ILE A 305 16.84 -28.62 5.34
C ILE A 305 16.36 -27.27 5.88
N MET A 306 17.22 -26.56 6.60
CA MET A 306 17.01 -25.17 7.00
C MET A 306 17.91 -24.27 6.15
N LEU A 307 17.29 -23.34 5.42
CA LEU A 307 17.92 -22.41 4.50
C LEU A 307 17.76 -20.97 5.01
N LYS A 308 18.79 -20.17 4.80
CA LYS A 308 18.86 -18.74 5.11
C LYS A 308 19.35 -18.00 3.89
N VAL A 309 18.68 -16.91 3.53
CA VAL A 309 19.11 -16.03 2.45
C VAL A 309 19.77 -14.80 3.07
N TYR A 310 21.05 -14.59 2.79
CA TYR A 310 21.84 -13.46 3.28
C TYR A 310 21.95 -12.39 2.22
N ILE A 311 21.94 -11.13 2.64
CA ILE A 311 22.16 -9.94 1.81
C ILE A 311 23.05 -8.92 2.52
N VAL A 312 23.56 -7.94 1.78
CA VAL A 312 23.91 -6.65 2.37
C VAL A 312 22.71 -5.73 2.19
N ASP A 313 22.16 -5.22 3.28
CA ASP A 313 20.97 -4.36 3.24
C ASP A 313 21.31 -2.99 2.63
N ASN A 314 20.50 -2.51 1.69
CA ASN A 314 20.76 -1.26 1.00
C ASN A 314 20.47 -0.01 1.86
N PHE A 315 19.70 -0.11 2.94
CA PHE A 315 19.37 0.98 3.85
C PHE A 315 20.36 1.03 5.02
N TYR A 316 20.52 -0.08 5.73
CA TYR A 316 21.39 -0.19 6.91
C TYR A 316 22.84 -0.50 6.58
N LYS A 317 23.15 -0.91 5.34
CA LYS A 317 24.49 -1.30 4.88
C LYS A 317 25.12 -2.45 5.68
N ASN A 318 24.30 -3.25 6.35
CA ASN A 318 24.69 -4.33 7.23
C ASN A 318 24.32 -5.71 6.65
N LEU A 319 25.05 -6.74 7.09
CA LEU A 319 24.72 -8.13 6.80
C LEU A 319 23.36 -8.48 7.43
N THR A 320 22.42 -8.89 6.59
CA THR A 320 21.03 -9.12 6.98
C THR A 320 20.56 -10.46 6.44
N VAL A 321 19.80 -11.22 7.22
CA VAL A 321 19.07 -12.40 6.77
C VAL A 321 17.73 -11.92 6.24
N ILE A 322 17.56 -12.01 4.92
CA ILE A 322 16.32 -11.58 4.28
C ILE A 322 15.19 -12.58 4.51
N GLY A 323 15.51 -13.84 4.74
CA GLY A 323 14.53 -14.78 5.23
C GLY A 323 15.03 -16.21 5.40
N TYR A 324 14.17 -17.00 6.05
CA TYR A 324 14.37 -18.38 6.43
C TYR A 324 13.37 -19.26 5.69
N ALA A 325 13.80 -20.47 5.31
CA ALA A 325 12.94 -21.48 4.72
C ALA A 325 13.31 -22.87 5.24
N THR A 326 12.32 -23.74 5.35
CA THR A 326 12.44 -25.13 5.81
C THR A 326 11.88 -26.08 4.76
N LEU A 327 12.52 -27.23 4.57
CA LEU A 327 12.08 -28.29 3.67
C LEU A 327 12.42 -29.66 4.26
N ASN A 328 11.41 -30.48 4.54
CA ASN A 328 11.64 -31.86 4.98
C ASN A 328 12.29 -32.68 3.85
N VAL A 329 13.39 -33.38 4.19
CA VAL A 329 14.13 -34.25 3.25
C VAL A 329 13.30 -35.49 2.95
N PHE A 330 12.65 -36.05 3.96
CA PHE A 330 11.88 -37.29 3.86
C PHE A 330 10.40 -37.09 4.17
N VAL A 331 9.58 -37.96 3.60
CA VAL A 331 8.17 -38.16 3.93
C VAL A 331 7.93 -39.63 4.28
N GLU A 332 6.91 -39.93 5.09
CA GLU A 332 6.44 -41.30 5.25
C GLU A 332 5.97 -41.83 3.89
N SER A 333 6.48 -42.98 3.46
CA SER A 333 6.24 -43.53 2.13
C SER A 333 4.75 -43.65 1.82
N GLY A 334 4.34 -43.10 0.67
CA GLY A 334 2.94 -43.05 0.25
C GLY A 334 2.14 -41.89 0.83
N THR A 335 2.75 -40.99 1.60
CA THR A 335 2.08 -39.83 2.20
C THR A 335 2.79 -38.50 1.88
N LYS A 336 2.26 -37.39 2.39
CA LYS A 336 2.90 -36.06 2.40
C LYS A 336 3.43 -35.68 3.79
N LYS A 337 3.38 -36.60 4.77
CA LYS A 337 3.71 -36.31 6.17
C LYS A 337 5.20 -36.45 6.41
N GLN A 338 5.78 -35.49 7.13
CA GLN A 338 7.13 -35.59 7.64
C GLN A 338 7.16 -36.57 8.84
N PRO A 339 8.20 -37.42 8.94
CA PRO A 339 8.44 -38.20 10.16
C PRO A 339 8.78 -37.29 11.35
N ASN A 340 8.01 -37.40 12.43
CA ASN A 340 8.16 -36.50 13.58
C ASN A 340 9.31 -36.89 14.54
N ILE A 341 9.86 -38.09 14.40
CA ILE A 341 10.88 -38.67 15.28
C ILE A 341 11.71 -39.71 14.51
N ASP A 342 12.95 -39.91 14.94
CA ASP A 342 13.88 -40.89 14.36
C ASP A 342 13.70 -42.28 15.00
N LYS A 343 12.47 -42.82 14.96
CA LYS A 343 12.21 -44.18 15.44
C LYS A 343 12.42 -45.21 14.32
N PRO A 344 12.91 -46.42 14.64
CA PRO A 344 12.84 -47.56 13.73
C PRO A 344 11.37 -47.91 13.46
N GLY A 345 10.98 -48.11 12.19
CA GLY A 345 9.63 -48.55 11.84
C GLY A 345 9.02 -47.91 10.58
N PRO A 346 8.87 -46.58 10.49
CA PRO A 346 8.27 -45.95 9.32
C PRO A 346 9.21 -46.04 8.11
N GLN A 347 8.72 -46.64 7.03
CA GLN A 347 9.39 -46.57 5.73
C GLN A 347 9.29 -45.13 5.23
N VAL A 348 10.44 -44.55 4.88
CA VAL A 348 10.53 -43.19 4.36
C VAL A 348 10.85 -43.17 2.89
N SER A 349 10.38 -42.13 2.20
CA SER A 349 10.73 -41.80 0.83
C SER A 349 11.35 -40.41 0.78
N LEU A 350 12.31 -40.21 -0.12
CA LEU A 350 12.83 -38.87 -0.41
C LEU A 350 11.68 -37.98 -0.86
N ASN A 351 11.60 -36.75 -0.34
CA ASN A 351 10.67 -35.71 -0.78
C ASN A 351 11.09 -35.10 -2.13
N GLU A 352 11.35 -35.98 -3.09
CA GLU A 352 11.84 -35.67 -4.43
C GLU A 352 10.83 -34.82 -5.20
N CYS A 353 11.26 -33.61 -5.56
CA CYS A 353 10.59 -32.67 -6.46
C CYS A 353 11.41 -31.37 -6.57
N ALA A 354 10.92 -30.45 -7.39
CA ALA A 354 11.21 -29.03 -7.26
C ALA A 354 10.20 -28.38 -6.31
N HIS A 355 10.65 -27.50 -5.43
CA HIS A 355 9.88 -26.85 -4.37
C HIS A 355 10.07 -25.34 -4.45
N GLN A 356 8.97 -24.61 -4.41
CA GLN A 356 8.99 -23.17 -4.14
C GLN A 356 8.66 -22.98 -2.66
N LEU A 357 9.62 -22.45 -1.91
CA LEU A 357 9.56 -22.27 -0.46
C LEU A 357 9.34 -20.81 -0.13
N ARG A 358 8.40 -20.52 0.77
CA ARG A 358 8.14 -19.17 1.24
C ARG A 358 9.28 -18.73 2.17
N LEU A 359 9.72 -17.48 2.06
CA LEU A 359 10.69 -16.92 2.98
C LEU A 359 9.97 -16.30 4.19
N TYR A 360 10.47 -16.60 5.38
CA TYR A 360 9.99 -16.06 6.65
C TYR A 360 10.99 -15.08 7.24
N SER A 361 10.49 -14.02 7.88
CA SER A 361 11.31 -12.93 8.41
C SER A 361 12.27 -13.36 9.53
N GLN A 362 11.88 -14.39 10.29
CA GLN A 362 12.65 -14.94 11.40
C GLN A 362 12.79 -16.46 11.28
N GLY A 363 13.82 -17.00 11.96
CA GLY A 363 14.07 -18.44 12.04
C GLY A 363 13.23 -19.13 13.12
N PRO A 364 13.35 -20.46 13.24
CA PRO A 364 12.73 -21.18 14.35
C PRO A 364 13.35 -20.77 15.70
N ASN A 365 12.57 -20.88 16.78
CA ASN A 365 12.99 -20.48 18.13
C ASN A 365 14.10 -21.35 18.76
N GLY A 366 14.45 -22.48 18.14
CA GLY A 366 15.48 -23.40 18.62
C GLY A 366 15.05 -24.29 19.80
N VAL A 367 13.80 -24.17 20.26
CA VAL A 367 13.23 -24.93 21.38
C VAL A 367 12.25 -25.96 20.87
N ASP A 368 11.38 -25.57 19.95
CA ASP A 368 10.40 -26.47 19.35
C ASP A 368 11.09 -27.46 18.39
N PRO A 369 10.60 -28.71 18.28
CA PRO A 369 11.12 -29.67 17.32
C PRO A 369 11.16 -29.11 15.89
N LEU A 370 12.31 -29.24 15.25
CA LEU A 370 12.46 -28.77 13.87
C LEU A 370 11.63 -29.62 12.92
N THR A 371 10.68 -28.97 12.25
CA THR A 371 9.84 -29.54 11.19
C THR A 371 9.79 -28.58 10.00
N GLU A 372 9.24 -29.02 8.87
CA GLU A 372 9.02 -28.16 7.72
C GLU A 372 8.09 -26.99 8.03
N SER A 373 7.13 -27.16 8.94
CA SER A 373 6.12 -26.14 9.23
C SER A 373 6.41 -25.29 10.46
N VAL A 374 7.48 -25.57 11.22
CA VAL A 374 7.75 -24.96 12.54
C VAL A 374 7.70 -23.42 12.51
N ILE A 375 8.23 -22.79 11.45
CA ILE A 375 8.28 -21.33 11.33
C ILE A 375 6.88 -20.76 11.08
N ARG A 376 6.11 -21.41 10.20
CA ARG A 376 4.72 -21.02 9.88
C ARG A 376 3.82 -21.20 11.10
N ASP A 377 3.93 -22.35 11.76
CA ASP A 377 3.06 -22.72 12.88
C ASP A 377 3.35 -21.86 14.13
N ALA A 378 4.57 -21.31 14.23
CA ALA A 378 4.92 -20.29 15.22
C ALA A 378 4.30 -18.90 14.93
N GLY A 379 3.67 -18.71 13.77
CA GLY A 379 3.06 -17.44 13.36
C GLY A 379 4.06 -16.39 12.90
N VAL A 380 5.28 -16.78 12.53
CA VAL A 380 6.30 -15.85 12.00
C VAL A 380 5.82 -15.25 10.68
N ARG A 381 5.94 -13.92 10.54
CA ARG A 381 5.55 -13.22 9.32
C ARG A 381 6.42 -13.65 8.15
N TYR A 382 5.78 -13.96 7.02
CA TYR A 382 6.49 -14.18 5.76
C TYR A 382 7.00 -12.87 5.17
N VAL A 383 8.01 -12.97 4.32
CA VAL A 383 8.48 -11.87 3.48
C VAL A 383 7.57 -11.81 2.25
N PRO A 384 6.78 -10.75 2.05
CA PRO A 384 5.77 -10.72 1.00
C PRO A 384 6.36 -10.97 -0.39
N CYS A 385 5.66 -11.77 -1.20
CA CYS A 385 6.02 -12.20 -2.55
C CYS A 385 7.31 -13.04 -2.67
N ALA A 386 8.19 -13.02 -1.68
CA ALA A 386 9.53 -13.57 -1.77
C ALA A 386 9.54 -15.09 -1.53
N SER A 387 10.23 -15.80 -2.42
CA SER A 387 10.35 -17.26 -2.32
C SER A 387 11.69 -17.79 -2.84
N LEU A 388 12.06 -18.98 -2.36
CA LEU A 388 13.27 -19.70 -2.73
C LEU A 388 12.92 -20.95 -3.55
N LEU A 389 13.66 -21.20 -4.62
CA LEU A 389 13.49 -22.34 -5.51
C LEU A 389 14.56 -23.40 -5.20
N VAL A 390 14.11 -24.58 -4.77
CA VAL A 390 14.98 -25.68 -4.33
C VAL A 390 14.54 -26.99 -4.97
N ARG A 391 15.48 -27.85 -5.39
CA ARG A 391 15.16 -29.22 -5.82
C ARG A 391 15.82 -30.26 -4.93
N LEU A 392 15.05 -31.29 -4.64
CA LEU A 392 15.52 -32.55 -4.09
C LEU A 392 15.44 -33.60 -5.18
N THR A 393 16.57 -34.24 -5.48
CA THR A 393 16.63 -35.28 -6.52
C THR A 393 17.33 -36.52 -5.99
N ARG A 394 16.78 -37.69 -6.28
CA ARG A 394 17.45 -38.95 -6.00
C ARG A 394 18.64 -39.12 -6.94
N VAL A 395 19.69 -39.76 -6.45
CA VAL A 395 20.91 -40.02 -7.22
C VAL A 395 20.97 -41.47 -7.67
N ALA A 396 21.43 -41.69 -8.91
CA ALA A 396 21.61 -43.03 -9.46
C ALA A 396 22.68 -43.82 -8.69
N LYS A 397 22.50 -45.14 -8.63
CA LYS A 397 23.48 -46.05 -8.02
C LYS A 397 24.46 -46.58 -9.06
N GLY A 398 25.71 -46.75 -8.64
CA GLY A 398 26.71 -47.45 -9.42
C GLY A 398 26.56 -48.97 -9.33
N SER A 399 27.44 -49.70 -10.02
CA SER A 399 27.50 -51.17 -9.98
C SER A 399 27.72 -51.76 -8.59
N SER A 400 28.31 -50.98 -7.67
CA SER A 400 28.52 -51.36 -6.27
C SER A 400 27.28 -51.21 -5.37
N GLY A 401 26.15 -50.76 -5.92
CA GLY A 401 24.92 -50.50 -5.15
C GLY A 401 24.94 -49.23 -4.30
N LYS A 402 26.03 -48.44 -4.36
CA LYS A 402 26.16 -47.14 -3.69
C LYS A 402 25.80 -45.99 -4.63
N ALA A 403 25.27 -44.90 -4.08
CA ALA A 403 25.03 -43.66 -4.82
C ALA A 403 26.31 -43.15 -5.50
N LEU A 404 26.18 -42.74 -6.76
CA LEU A 404 27.27 -42.19 -7.55
C LEU A 404 27.66 -40.79 -7.04
N GLU A 405 28.94 -40.46 -7.16
CA GLU A 405 29.50 -39.15 -6.79
C GLU A 405 30.05 -38.47 -8.03
N GLN A 406 29.77 -37.19 -8.19
CA GLN A 406 30.22 -36.41 -9.34
C GLN A 406 31.75 -36.36 -9.47
N SER A 407 32.46 -36.33 -8.34
CA SER A 407 33.92 -36.34 -8.28
C SER A 407 34.57 -37.63 -8.85
N LYS A 408 33.80 -38.72 -8.90
CA LYS A 408 34.26 -40.05 -9.37
C LYS A 408 33.83 -40.37 -10.80
N VAL A 409 33.10 -39.46 -11.45
CA VAL A 409 32.53 -39.68 -12.78
C VAL A 409 32.98 -38.58 -13.74
N PRO A 410 33.40 -38.89 -14.98
CA PRO A 410 33.75 -37.88 -15.97
C PRO A 410 32.61 -36.90 -16.25
N LYS A 411 32.94 -35.61 -16.42
CA LYS A 411 31.95 -34.53 -16.63
C LYS A 411 31.01 -34.76 -17.81
N ALA A 412 31.50 -35.40 -18.88
CA ALA A 412 30.70 -35.71 -20.06
C ALA A 412 29.52 -36.66 -19.75
N ASP A 413 29.64 -37.51 -18.71
CA ASP A 413 28.62 -38.49 -18.36
C ASP A 413 27.63 -37.99 -17.30
N TRP A 414 27.87 -36.82 -16.69
CA TRP A 414 27.06 -36.33 -15.57
C TRP A 414 25.57 -36.20 -15.91
N LEU A 415 25.25 -35.61 -17.06
CA LEU A 415 23.85 -35.43 -17.49
C LEU A 415 23.18 -36.78 -17.76
N LYS A 416 23.89 -37.68 -18.47
CA LYS A 416 23.39 -39.00 -18.85
C LYS A 416 23.12 -39.88 -17.62
N LEU A 417 23.97 -39.78 -16.59
CA LEU A 417 23.86 -40.55 -15.36
C LEU A 417 23.02 -39.85 -14.28
N GLY A 418 22.43 -38.69 -14.58
CA GLY A 418 21.59 -37.94 -13.64
C GLY A 418 22.35 -37.28 -12.48
N LEU A 419 23.68 -37.16 -12.57
CA LEU A 419 24.54 -36.52 -11.57
C LEU A 419 24.55 -34.99 -11.67
N TYR A 420 24.02 -34.47 -12.77
CA TYR A 420 23.77 -33.05 -12.95
C TYR A 420 22.45 -32.87 -13.68
N GLN A 421 21.59 -32.01 -13.14
CA GLN A 421 20.32 -31.67 -13.75
C GLN A 421 20.25 -30.14 -13.94
N PRO A 422 20.16 -29.65 -15.18
CA PRO A 422 20.06 -28.22 -15.43
C PRO A 422 18.83 -27.64 -14.74
N ARG A 423 18.93 -26.38 -14.33
CA ARG A 423 17.83 -25.66 -13.69
C ARG A 423 16.63 -25.59 -14.65
N PRO A 424 15.42 -26.03 -14.23
CA PRO A 424 14.23 -25.86 -15.05
C PRO A 424 13.82 -24.38 -15.06
N ARG A 425 13.18 -23.94 -16.15
CA ARG A 425 12.58 -22.61 -16.19
C ARG A 425 11.39 -22.60 -15.24
N TYR A 426 11.12 -21.44 -14.64
CA TYR A 426 9.97 -21.32 -13.75
C TYR A 426 8.65 -21.62 -14.49
N THR A 427 8.57 -21.25 -15.77
CA THR A 427 7.43 -21.53 -16.66
C THR A 427 7.24 -22.99 -17.03
N ASP A 428 8.17 -23.89 -16.67
CA ASP A 428 8.03 -25.32 -16.96
C ASP A 428 7.08 -26.02 -15.96
N ILE A 429 6.50 -25.29 -15.00
CA ILE A 429 5.47 -25.78 -14.06
C ILE A 429 5.96 -26.99 -13.24
N MET A 430 7.19 -26.90 -12.72
CA MET A 430 7.81 -28.01 -11.99
C MET A 430 7.88 -27.80 -10.47
N TYR A 431 7.85 -26.55 -9.99
CA TYR A 431 8.03 -26.21 -8.58
C TYR A 431 6.73 -26.32 -7.80
N ILE A 432 6.67 -27.19 -6.79
CA ILE A 432 5.52 -27.28 -5.87
C ILE A 432 5.37 -25.93 -5.16
N SER A 433 4.26 -25.25 -5.42
CA SER A 433 4.10 -23.82 -5.11
C SER A 433 2.86 -23.52 -4.29
N THR A 434 2.02 -24.51 -3.99
CA THR A 434 0.75 -24.33 -3.25
C THR A 434 0.94 -23.71 -1.87
N LYS A 435 2.05 -23.99 -1.18
CA LYS A 435 2.40 -23.37 0.11
C LYS A 435 2.83 -21.90 -0.02
N CYS A 436 3.11 -21.44 -1.24
CA CYS A 436 3.45 -20.07 -1.60
C CYS A 436 2.32 -19.36 -2.33
N MET A 437 1.07 -19.83 -2.18
CA MET A 437 -0.09 -19.17 -2.81
C MET A 437 -0.15 -17.71 -2.36
N PRO A 438 -0.17 -16.75 -3.31
CA PRO A 438 -0.26 -15.33 -3.00
C PRO A 438 -1.55 -14.97 -2.28
N SER A 439 -1.45 -14.05 -1.33
CA SER A 439 -2.64 -13.36 -0.81
C SER A 439 -3.21 -12.38 -1.84
N LYS A 440 -4.39 -11.81 -1.54
CA LYS A 440 -4.95 -10.70 -2.32
C LYS A 440 -3.97 -9.51 -2.36
N GLY A 441 -3.38 -9.18 -1.21
CA GLY A 441 -2.38 -8.12 -1.08
C GLY A 441 -1.11 -8.37 -1.90
N GLU A 442 -0.57 -9.58 -1.84
CA GLU A 442 0.59 -9.98 -2.64
C GLU A 442 0.32 -9.93 -4.14
N SER A 443 -0.90 -10.25 -4.57
CA SER A 443 -1.31 -10.16 -5.97
C SER A 443 -1.20 -8.72 -6.49
N MET A 444 -1.53 -7.74 -5.65
CA MET A 444 -1.36 -6.32 -5.94
C MET A 444 0.13 -5.89 -5.86
N LEU A 445 0.89 -6.43 -4.91
CA LEU A 445 2.33 -6.16 -4.78
C LEU A 445 3.12 -6.64 -6.01
N PHE A 446 2.80 -7.81 -6.57
CA PHE A 446 3.50 -8.33 -7.77
C PHE A 446 3.47 -7.33 -8.93
N HIS A 447 2.39 -6.57 -9.10
CA HIS A 447 2.32 -5.51 -10.12
C HIS A 447 3.38 -4.43 -9.95
N SER A 448 3.70 -4.06 -8.71
CA SER A 448 4.76 -3.10 -8.41
C SER A 448 6.13 -3.75 -8.53
N MET A 449 6.28 -4.99 -8.04
CA MET A 449 7.56 -5.71 -8.08
C MET A 449 8.01 -6.04 -9.51
N MET A 450 7.08 -6.37 -10.41
CA MET A 450 7.40 -6.67 -11.82
C MET A 450 7.73 -5.43 -12.66
N ARG A 451 7.36 -4.24 -12.19
CA ARG A 451 7.73 -2.96 -12.84
C ARG A 451 9.11 -2.46 -12.40
N ARG A 452 9.77 -3.13 -11.46
CA ARG A 452 11.12 -2.75 -11.02
C ARG A 452 12.10 -2.88 -12.20
N PRO A 453 13.04 -1.93 -12.37
CA PRO A 453 14.12 -2.09 -13.32
C PRO A 453 15.00 -3.27 -12.87
N ALA A 454 15.35 -4.15 -13.83
CA ALA A 454 16.29 -5.24 -13.56
C ALA A 454 17.66 -4.66 -13.23
N ILE A 455 18.26 -5.09 -12.11
CA ILE A 455 19.60 -4.70 -11.70
C ILE A 455 20.42 -5.97 -11.64
N LYS A 456 21.56 -6.02 -12.34
CA LYS A 456 22.42 -7.20 -12.27
C LYS A 456 23.17 -7.24 -10.94
N VAL A 457 23.45 -8.45 -10.47
CA VAL A 457 24.27 -8.65 -9.26
C VAL A 457 25.62 -7.94 -9.37
N ARG A 458 26.30 -7.99 -10.52
CA ARG A 458 27.56 -7.27 -10.74
C ARG A 458 27.45 -5.76 -10.53
N ASP A 459 26.36 -5.15 -11.01
CA ASP A 459 26.13 -3.70 -10.89
C ASP A 459 25.89 -3.31 -9.43
N ALA A 460 25.11 -4.11 -8.71
CA ALA A 460 24.84 -3.91 -7.30
C ALA A 460 26.11 -4.07 -6.44
N VAL A 461 26.94 -5.08 -6.74
CA VAL A 461 28.23 -5.28 -6.06
C VAL A 461 29.16 -4.11 -6.31
N ALA A 462 29.32 -3.69 -7.57
CA ALA A 462 30.19 -2.57 -7.93
C ALA A 462 29.74 -1.25 -7.28
N LYS A 463 28.43 -0.98 -7.25
CA LYS A 463 27.87 0.18 -6.54
C LYS A 463 28.13 0.12 -5.04
N THR A 464 27.96 -1.05 -4.41
CA THR A 464 28.17 -1.24 -2.97
C THR A 464 29.65 -1.18 -2.58
N ALA A 465 30.53 -1.69 -3.45
CA ALA A 465 31.98 -1.67 -3.27
C ALA A 465 32.63 -0.33 -3.63
N GLN A 466 31.88 0.60 -4.24
CA GLN A 466 32.43 1.82 -4.86
C GLN A 466 33.58 1.49 -5.84
N ALA A 467 33.34 0.47 -6.66
CA ALA A 467 34.34 -0.13 -7.53
C ALA A 467 34.76 0.78 -8.69
N ASN A 468 36.01 0.65 -9.11
CA ASN A 468 36.50 1.17 -10.39
C ASN A 468 36.22 0.15 -11.52
N GLU A 469 36.50 0.54 -12.77
CA GLU A 469 36.28 -0.32 -13.94
C GLU A 469 37.05 -1.65 -13.86
N SER A 470 38.29 -1.64 -13.38
CA SER A 470 39.10 -2.87 -13.32
C SER A 470 38.55 -3.90 -12.32
N PHE A 471 37.94 -3.46 -11.23
CA PHE A 471 37.21 -4.34 -10.32
C PHE A 471 35.91 -4.87 -10.93
N TYR A 472 35.16 -3.99 -11.63
CA TYR A 472 33.89 -4.34 -12.25
C TYR A 472 33.99 -5.45 -13.31
N TYR A 473 35.06 -5.47 -14.11
CA TYR A 473 35.27 -6.49 -15.15
C TYR A 473 35.94 -7.76 -14.66
N ASN A 474 36.28 -7.87 -13.37
CA ASN A 474 36.92 -9.06 -12.81
C ASN A 474 35.94 -9.86 -11.94
N ASP A 475 35.35 -10.90 -12.52
CA ASP A 475 34.36 -11.75 -11.85
C ASP A 475 34.91 -12.37 -10.54
N LYS A 476 36.19 -12.73 -10.47
CA LYS A 476 36.78 -13.28 -9.24
C LYS A 476 36.77 -12.27 -8.09
N ASN A 477 37.07 -11.01 -8.38
CA ASN A 477 37.05 -9.95 -7.38
C ASN A 477 35.62 -9.71 -6.86
N LEU A 478 34.63 -9.73 -7.77
CA LEU A 478 33.23 -9.60 -7.42
C LEU A 478 32.75 -10.76 -6.54
N GLU A 479 33.05 -12.00 -6.94
CA GLU A 479 32.69 -13.20 -6.18
C GLU A 479 33.34 -13.24 -4.79
N GLU A 480 34.62 -12.87 -4.70
CA GLU A 480 35.33 -12.80 -3.43
C GLU A 480 34.75 -11.72 -2.51
N TYR A 481 34.37 -10.56 -3.08
CA TYR A 481 33.69 -9.50 -2.33
C TYR A 481 32.34 -9.96 -1.79
N ILE A 482 31.51 -10.62 -2.62
CA ILE A 482 30.24 -11.20 -2.18
C ILE A 482 30.48 -12.18 -1.04
N ARG A 483 31.43 -13.11 -1.20
CA ARG A 483 31.76 -14.11 -0.19
C ARG A 483 32.17 -13.46 1.11
N LYS A 484 33.06 -12.46 1.07
CA LYS A 484 33.54 -11.75 2.27
C LYS A 484 32.41 -11.01 2.98
N LYS A 485 31.53 -10.33 2.24
CA LYS A 485 30.43 -9.54 2.81
C LYS A 485 29.26 -10.38 3.32
N LEU A 486 28.99 -11.53 2.71
CA LEU A 486 27.88 -12.42 3.07
C LEU A 486 28.30 -13.61 3.94
N THR A 487 29.53 -13.63 4.42
CA THR A 487 29.99 -14.56 5.45
C THR A 487 29.78 -13.94 6.81
N LYS A 488 29.18 -14.70 7.74
CA LYS A 488 28.97 -14.27 9.12
C LYS A 488 30.34 -14.06 9.78
N GLY A 489 30.62 -12.83 10.20
CA GLY A 489 31.73 -12.51 11.11
C GLY A 489 31.31 -12.69 12.57
N ASP A 490 31.91 -11.93 13.48
CA ASP A 490 31.56 -12.00 14.91
C ASP A 490 30.16 -11.43 15.22
N ASN A 491 29.71 -10.48 14.39
CA ASN A 491 28.40 -9.85 14.56
C ASN A 491 27.26 -10.79 14.11
N ILE A 492 26.21 -10.84 14.92
CA ILE A 492 24.96 -11.52 14.57
C ILE A 492 24.30 -10.73 13.43
N PRO A 493 24.00 -11.36 12.28
CA PRO A 493 23.25 -10.71 11.20
C PRO A 493 21.91 -10.20 11.69
N LEU A 494 21.48 -9.05 11.18
CA LEU A 494 20.14 -8.53 11.44
C LEU A 494 19.10 -9.41 10.72
N ASP A 495 17.89 -9.48 11.26
CA ASP A 495 16.74 -9.96 10.49
C ASP A 495 16.20 -8.83 9.60
N ILE A 496 15.42 -9.18 8.57
CA ILE A 496 14.86 -8.21 7.65
C ILE A 496 13.90 -7.23 8.34
N ASP A 497 14.05 -5.94 8.05
CA ASP A 497 13.01 -4.96 8.27
C ASP A 497 11.94 -5.05 7.15
N LEU A 498 10.76 -5.53 7.52
CA LEU A 498 9.60 -5.68 6.64
C LEU A 498 9.01 -4.34 6.19
N ILE A 499 9.51 -3.18 6.61
CA ILE A 499 9.13 -1.88 6.06
C ILE A 499 9.60 -1.77 4.59
N TYR A 500 10.81 -2.22 4.30
CA TYR A 500 11.49 -2.00 3.01
C TYR A 500 11.23 -3.09 1.95
N ILE A 501 10.00 -3.60 1.90
CA ILE A 501 9.61 -4.68 0.96
C ILE A 501 9.36 -4.14 -0.45
N CYS A 502 8.50 -3.13 -0.55
CA CYS A 502 8.11 -2.50 -1.80
C CYS A 502 7.69 -1.06 -1.52
N GLN A 503 8.08 -0.14 -2.39
CA GLN A 503 7.64 1.26 -2.30
C GLN A 503 6.13 1.41 -2.27
N TYR A 504 5.68 2.44 -1.56
CA TYR A 504 4.29 2.82 -1.41
C TYR A 504 3.66 3.16 -2.77
N ASN A 505 2.44 2.65 -3.01
CA ASN A 505 1.64 3.00 -4.17
C ASN A 505 0.44 3.85 -3.73
N PRO A 506 0.40 5.15 -4.06
CA PRO A 506 -0.67 6.02 -3.59
C PRO A 506 -2.06 5.57 -4.02
N LYS A 507 -2.20 4.90 -5.17
CA LYS A 507 -3.47 4.31 -5.62
C LYS A 507 -4.08 3.36 -4.58
N GLN A 508 -3.23 2.56 -3.94
CA GLN A 508 -3.66 1.57 -2.96
C GLN A 508 -3.88 2.18 -1.58
N GLY A 509 -3.30 3.35 -1.32
CA GLY A 509 -3.53 4.08 -0.09
C GLY A 509 -2.95 3.38 1.13
N ILE A 510 -3.40 3.81 2.30
CA ILE A 510 -3.00 3.24 3.59
C ILE A 510 -4.19 2.70 4.35
N LYS A 511 -3.96 1.78 5.27
CA LYS A 511 -4.96 1.23 6.17
C LYS A 511 -4.53 1.47 7.62
N VAL A 512 -5.47 1.91 8.45
CA VAL A 512 -5.22 2.18 9.88
C VAL A 512 -6.28 1.50 10.72
N ALA A 513 -5.87 0.78 11.76
CA ALA A 513 -6.77 0.26 12.79
C ALA A 513 -6.35 0.83 14.15
N VAL A 514 -7.33 1.23 14.97
CA VAL A 514 -7.12 1.54 16.39
C VAL A 514 -7.72 0.38 17.17
N ASP A 515 -6.88 -0.44 17.80
CA ASP A 515 -7.32 -1.72 18.39
C ASP A 515 -7.73 -1.59 19.85
N GLY A 516 -7.18 -0.60 20.56
CA GLY A 516 -7.50 -0.36 21.96
C GLY A 516 -6.61 0.71 22.58
N ALA A 517 -7.00 1.15 23.76
CA ALA A 517 -6.18 1.98 24.63
C ALA A 517 -5.99 1.28 25.98
N MET A 518 -5.01 1.74 26.75
CA MET A 518 -4.63 1.13 28.02
C MET A 518 -4.31 2.20 29.05
N ASN A 519 -4.67 1.92 30.32
CA ASN A 519 -4.39 2.77 31.48
C ASN A 519 -4.95 4.20 31.39
N LEU A 520 -6.10 4.37 30.74
CA LEU A 520 -6.81 5.63 30.69
C LEU A 520 -7.28 6.04 32.10
N PRO A 521 -7.11 7.31 32.50
CA PRO A 521 -7.51 7.78 33.84
C PRO A 521 -9.02 8.03 33.95
N TRP A 522 -9.74 7.96 32.84
CA TRP A 522 -11.16 8.32 32.76
C TRP A 522 -12.06 7.13 33.09
N THR A 523 -13.23 7.45 33.63
CA THR A 523 -14.25 6.45 34.00
C THR A 523 -15.39 6.35 32.99
N ASN A 524 -15.46 7.28 32.04
CA ASN A 524 -16.52 7.35 31.04
C ASN A 524 -16.15 6.58 29.77
N PHE A 525 -17.10 6.50 28.84
CA PHE A 525 -16.89 5.84 27.55
C PHE A 525 -15.97 6.69 26.66
N THR A 526 -14.80 6.16 26.36
CA THR A 526 -13.87 6.75 25.40
C THR A 526 -14.08 6.17 24.01
N HIS A 527 -14.19 7.04 23.01
CA HIS A 527 -14.07 6.67 21.61
C HIS A 527 -12.76 7.18 21.03
N ALA A 528 -12.26 6.55 19.96
CA ALA A 528 -11.12 7.05 19.21
C ALA A 528 -11.54 7.48 17.80
N HIS A 529 -10.88 8.51 17.26
CA HIS A 529 -11.00 8.86 15.86
C HIS A 529 -9.64 9.06 15.20
N ILE A 530 -9.64 8.88 13.88
CA ILE A 530 -8.47 8.91 13.01
C ILE A 530 -8.60 10.11 12.06
N CYS A 531 -7.57 10.96 12.03
CA CYS A 531 -7.43 12.07 11.08
C CYS A 531 -6.05 12.04 10.42
N LEU A 532 -5.95 12.27 9.12
CA LEU A 532 -4.65 12.34 8.43
C LEU A 532 -4.14 13.79 8.37
N ASN A 533 -2.84 13.97 8.62
CA ASN A 533 -2.16 15.25 8.61
C ASN A 533 -0.87 15.19 7.78
N PRO A 534 -0.72 15.97 6.69
CA PRO A 534 -1.70 16.90 6.12
C PRO A 534 -2.89 16.17 5.44
N PRO A 535 -4.06 16.83 5.28
CA PRO A 535 -4.32 18.25 5.56
C PRO A 535 -4.84 18.55 6.98
N ALA A 536 -4.99 17.55 7.86
CA ALA A 536 -5.60 17.70 9.18
C ALA A 536 -6.99 18.34 9.11
N ALA A 537 -7.81 17.87 8.17
CA ALA A 537 -9.04 18.51 7.76
C ALA A 537 -10.00 18.85 8.91
N PHE A 538 -10.11 17.94 9.89
CA PHE A 538 -10.94 18.13 11.09
C PHE A 538 -10.52 19.35 11.92
N TYR A 539 -9.22 19.59 12.05
CA TYR A 539 -8.67 20.68 12.88
C TYR A 539 -8.52 22.00 12.11
N MET A 540 -8.46 21.94 10.77
CA MET A 540 -8.20 23.11 9.91
C MET A 540 -9.47 23.73 9.31
N GLY A 541 -10.62 23.05 9.34
CA GLY A 541 -11.90 23.61 8.88
C GLY A 541 -12.28 23.34 7.41
N ASP A 542 -13.27 24.10 6.93
CA ASP A 542 -14.33 23.62 6.03
C ASP A 542 -14.02 23.28 4.55
N PRO A 543 -12.90 23.66 3.88
CA PRO A 543 -12.67 23.17 2.52
C PRO A 543 -12.32 21.67 2.50
N HIS A 544 -11.51 21.22 3.47
CA HIS A 544 -10.91 19.88 3.45
C HIS A 544 -11.76 18.82 4.17
N ALA A 545 -12.52 19.22 5.20
CA ALA A 545 -13.28 18.31 6.07
C ALA A 545 -14.32 17.46 5.31
N THR A 546 -14.84 17.99 4.19
CA THR A 546 -15.78 17.29 3.32
C THR A 546 -15.12 16.13 2.55
N TYR A 547 -13.81 16.20 2.27
CA TYR A 547 -13.10 15.25 1.39
C TYR A 547 -12.15 14.30 2.12
N ASP A 548 -11.74 14.66 3.33
CA ASP A 548 -10.94 13.86 4.23
C ASP A 548 -11.66 13.74 5.58
N LYS A 549 -12.76 12.97 5.56
CA LYS A 549 -13.66 12.82 6.70
C LYS A 549 -12.93 12.16 7.87
N LEU A 550 -13.32 12.60 9.07
CA LEU A 550 -12.93 11.94 10.32
C LEU A 550 -13.46 10.50 10.33
N VAL A 551 -12.62 9.56 10.76
CA VAL A 551 -13.01 8.15 10.87
C VAL A 551 -13.05 7.74 12.32
N PHE A 552 -14.22 7.32 12.79
CA PHE A 552 -14.44 6.93 14.19
C PHE A 552 -14.28 5.41 14.39
N THR A 553 -13.93 5.02 15.62
CA THR A 553 -14.17 3.67 16.11
C THR A 553 -15.65 3.49 16.42
N GLU A 554 -16.24 2.41 15.94
CA GLU A 554 -17.68 2.13 16.01
C GLU A 554 -17.98 0.91 16.88
N PHE A 555 -17.05 -0.04 17.00
CA PHE A 555 -17.32 -1.35 17.60
C PHE A 555 -16.54 -1.55 18.90
N LEU A 556 -16.97 -0.94 20.01
CA LEU A 556 -16.37 -1.22 21.33
C LEU A 556 -16.61 -2.68 21.75
N ASP A 557 -15.56 -3.34 22.25
CA ASP A 557 -15.69 -4.60 22.97
C ASP A 557 -16.30 -4.37 24.35
N LEU A 558 -17.56 -4.74 24.52
CA LEU A 558 -18.28 -4.61 25.80
C LEU A 558 -17.68 -5.44 26.94
N LYS A 559 -16.71 -6.32 26.68
CA LYS A 559 -15.95 -7.05 27.72
C LYS A 559 -14.69 -6.30 28.18
N SER A 560 -14.28 -5.25 27.47
CA SER A 560 -13.16 -4.39 27.86
C SER A 560 -13.55 -3.45 29.00
N THR A 561 -12.57 -2.81 29.65
CA THR A 561 -12.83 -1.86 30.75
C THR A 561 -12.77 -0.43 30.23
N ASN A 562 -13.36 0.53 30.94
CA ASN A 562 -13.26 1.96 30.56
C ASN A 562 -11.81 2.48 30.64
N ALA A 563 -11.00 1.91 31.51
CA ALA A 563 -9.57 2.23 31.62
C ALA A 563 -8.72 1.60 30.51
N SER A 564 -9.19 0.51 29.90
CA SER A 564 -8.50 -0.20 28.82
C SER A 564 -9.49 -0.62 27.72
N PRO A 565 -10.11 0.34 27.01
CA PRO A 565 -11.12 0.03 26.00
C PRO A 565 -10.48 -0.69 24.81
N GLN A 566 -11.19 -1.66 24.24
CA GLN A 566 -10.78 -2.34 23.01
C GLN A 566 -11.81 -2.10 21.92
N TRP A 567 -11.36 -1.72 20.72
CA TRP A 567 -12.22 -1.50 19.57
C TRP A 567 -12.03 -2.62 18.55
N ARG A 568 -13.13 -3.10 17.97
CA ARG A 568 -13.16 -4.26 17.07
C ARG A 568 -13.38 -3.92 15.60
N ASP A 569 -13.22 -2.64 15.27
CA ASP A 569 -13.36 -2.08 13.94
C ASP A 569 -12.46 -2.72 12.87
N GLY A 570 -11.25 -3.13 13.26
CA GLY A 570 -10.23 -3.53 12.29
C GLY A 570 -9.72 -2.36 11.45
N PHE A 571 -9.21 -2.67 10.25
CA PHE A 571 -8.61 -1.67 9.38
C PHE A 571 -9.65 -0.78 8.69
N LYS A 572 -9.47 0.54 8.82
CA LYS A 572 -10.13 1.56 8.02
C LYS A 572 -9.22 1.97 6.87
N HIS A 573 -9.76 2.01 5.65
CA HIS A 573 -8.98 2.22 4.43
C HIS A 573 -9.03 3.68 3.96
N PHE A 574 -7.86 4.24 3.67
CA PHE A 574 -7.68 5.58 3.11
C PHE A 574 -7.08 5.44 1.69
N PRO A 575 -7.89 5.12 0.67
CA PRO A 575 -7.42 4.89 -0.69
C PRO A 575 -6.90 6.17 -1.35
N SER A 576 -6.11 6.00 -2.42
CA SER A 576 -5.63 7.10 -3.26
C SER A 576 -4.88 8.19 -2.48
N ARG A 577 -4.24 7.85 -1.36
CA ARG A 577 -3.61 8.83 -0.47
C ARG A 577 -2.26 9.25 -1.02
N SER A 578 -2.08 10.53 -1.37
CA SER A 578 -0.82 11.02 -1.92
C SER A 578 0.35 10.76 -0.95
N TYR A 579 1.51 10.43 -1.50
CA TYR A 579 2.73 10.33 -0.71
C TYR A 579 3.15 11.71 -0.20
N HIS A 580 3.39 11.80 1.10
CA HIS A 580 4.00 12.97 1.74
C HIS A 580 4.96 12.47 2.81
N ARG A 581 6.24 12.85 2.73
CA ARG A 581 7.29 12.27 3.58
C ARG A 581 7.05 12.42 5.09
N PHE A 582 6.28 13.43 5.49
CA PHE A 582 5.87 13.69 6.88
C PHE A 582 4.37 13.47 7.11
N LEU A 583 3.71 12.62 6.31
CA LEU A 583 2.32 12.26 6.56
C LEU A 583 2.23 11.59 7.93
N THR A 584 1.28 12.05 8.74
CA THR A 584 0.98 11.53 10.07
C THR A 584 -0.49 11.14 10.18
N VAL A 585 -0.73 10.09 10.95
CA VAL A 585 -2.05 9.67 11.41
C VAL A 585 -2.23 10.22 12.81
N ILE A 586 -3.20 11.11 12.99
CA ILE A 586 -3.61 11.63 14.29
C ILE A 586 -4.66 10.69 14.86
N ILE A 587 -4.38 10.14 16.05
CA ILE A 587 -5.30 9.35 16.84
C ILE A 587 -5.73 10.20 18.01
N HIS A 588 -7.03 10.44 18.14
CA HIS A 588 -7.57 11.31 19.16
C HIS A 588 -8.70 10.60 19.90
N LEU A 589 -8.59 10.58 21.22
CA LEU A 589 -9.52 9.99 22.16
C LEU A 589 -10.43 11.09 22.70
N GLN A 590 -11.74 10.83 22.71
CA GLN A 590 -12.74 11.75 23.24
C GLN A 590 -13.78 11.00 24.06
N ASP A 591 -14.28 11.67 25.09
CA ASP A 591 -15.42 11.23 25.89
C ASP A 591 -16.73 11.55 25.19
N VAL A 592 -17.72 10.67 25.30
CA VAL A 592 -19.09 10.96 24.90
C VAL A 592 -19.85 11.50 26.12
N GLN A 593 -19.96 12.83 26.21
CA GLN A 593 -20.73 13.46 27.27
C GLN A 593 -22.22 13.48 26.92
N VAL A 594 -23.06 12.95 27.80
CA VAL A 594 -24.52 13.04 27.70
C VAL A 594 -25.03 14.01 28.75
N SER A 595 -25.56 15.15 28.31
CA SER A 595 -26.26 16.11 29.18
C SER A 595 -27.78 15.91 29.03
N VAL A 596 -28.44 15.59 30.14
CA VAL A 596 -29.89 15.40 30.17
C VAL A 596 -30.54 16.74 30.50
N THR A 597 -31.29 17.29 29.55
CA THR A 597 -32.23 18.39 29.81
C THR A 597 -33.64 17.83 29.96
N LYS A 598 -34.53 18.50 30.70
CA LYS A 598 -35.89 18.02 31.01
C LYS A 598 -36.71 17.54 29.80
N GLU A 599 -36.33 17.94 28.58
CA GLU A 599 -37.04 17.64 27.34
C GLU A 599 -36.18 16.92 26.27
N ASN A 600 -34.86 16.76 26.45
CA ASN A 600 -33.99 16.11 25.45
C ASN A 600 -32.60 15.70 25.99
N TYR A 601 -31.99 14.70 25.34
CA TYR A 601 -30.57 14.36 25.50
C TYR A 601 -29.73 15.25 24.58
N LYS A 602 -28.71 15.91 25.13
CA LYS A 602 -27.68 16.65 24.38
C LYS A 602 -26.36 15.90 24.51
N TYR A 603 -25.84 15.45 23.37
CA TYR A 603 -24.56 14.76 23.26
C TYR A 603 -23.45 15.76 22.92
N GLY A 604 -22.30 15.64 23.58
CA GLY A 604 -21.09 16.40 23.30
C GLY A 604 -19.88 15.49 23.30
N LEU A 605 -18.81 15.93 22.65
CA LEU A 605 -17.51 15.26 22.68
C LEU A 605 -16.56 16.12 23.52
N LEU A 606 -15.93 15.50 24.52
CA LEU A 606 -14.89 16.15 25.32
C LEU A 606 -13.53 15.60 24.96
N GLU A 607 -12.58 16.50 24.69
CA GLU A 607 -11.20 16.13 24.37
C GLU A 607 -10.53 15.46 25.57
N GLN A 608 -9.99 14.27 25.35
CA GLN A 608 -9.34 13.48 26.41
C GLN A 608 -7.82 13.42 26.18
N ALA A 609 -7.38 12.78 25.09
CA ALA A 609 -5.97 12.68 24.76
C ALA A 609 -5.72 12.33 23.30
N TRP A 610 -4.53 12.57 22.79
CA TRP A 610 -4.18 12.31 21.40
C TRP A 610 -2.73 11.85 21.22
N ASN A 611 -2.41 11.29 20.06
CA ASN A 611 -1.04 11.15 19.57
C ASN A 611 -1.01 11.16 18.02
N ALA A 612 0.19 11.24 17.42
CA ALA A 612 0.44 11.14 16.00
C ALA A 612 1.34 9.95 15.67
N LEU A 613 1.14 9.33 14.51
CA LEU A 613 1.98 8.24 14.00
C LEU A 613 2.45 8.59 12.59
N GLN A 614 3.76 8.55 12.34
CA GLN A 614 4.29 8.80 11.01
C GLN A 614 3.99 7.63 10.09
N VAL A 615 3.46 7.93 8.91
CA VAL A 615 3.03 6.92 7.94
C VAL A 615 4.21 6.35 7.15
N PHE A 616 5.10 7.23 6.70
CA PHE A 616 6.16 6.86 5.77
C PHE A 616 7.54 7.06 6.36
N THR A 617 8.45 6.17 5.99
CA THR A 617 9.90 6.40 6.08
C THR A 617 10.47 6.26 4.68
N ASP A 618 11.11 7.33 4.20
CA ASP A 618 11.37 7.51 2.77
C ASP A 618 10.09 7.22 1.98
N HIS A 619 10.14 6.35 0.96
CA HIS A 619 8.99 5.99 0.13
C HIS A 619 8.24 4.72 0.58
N TYR A 620 8.44 4.26 1.82
CA TYR A 620 7.86 3.01 2.33
C TYR A 620 6.86 3.29 3.43
N CYS A 621 5.71 2.60 3.39
CA CYS A 621 4.76 2.64 4.49
C CYS A 621 5.31 1.87 5.68
N ARG A 622 5.23 2.44 6.88
CA ARG A 622 5.65 1.80 8.13
C ARG A 622 4.62 0.75 8.56
N THR A 623 4.49 -0.33 7.78
CA THR A 623 3.54 -1.42 8.05
C THR A 623 3.93 -2.17 9.33
N SER A 624 3.24 -1.88 10.44
CA SER A 624 3.47 -2.52 11.74
C SER A 624 2.32 -2.30 12.72
N THR A 625 2.42 -2.95 13.88
CA THR A 625 1.61 -2.67 15.08
C THR A 625 2.41 -1.76 15.99
N PHE A 626 1.84 -0.63 16.40
CA PHE A 626 2.50 0.39 17.23
C PHE A 626 1.80 0.54 18.57
N GLN A 627 2.58 0.71 19.63
CA GLN A 627 2.11 1.28 20.90
C GLN A 627 2.57 2.73 20.96
N LEU A 628 1.60 3.63 21.07
CA LEU A 628 1.83 5.06 21.16
C LEU A 628 1.46 5.51 22.56
N LEU A 629 2.31 6.31 23.20
CA LEU A 629 1.92 7.04 24.42
C LEU A 629 0.77 8.02 24.10
N LEU A 630 0.14 8.62 25.10
CA LEU A 630 -0.93 9.59 24.89
C LEU A 630 -0.51 10.96 25.43
N PHE A 631 -0.95 12.03 24.76
CA PHE A 631 -0.81 13.41 25.22
C PHE A 631 -2.17 13.94 25.65
N ASP A 632 -2.24 14.65 26.78
CA ASP A 632 -3.50 15.21 27.28
C ASP A 632 -4.09 16.26 26.31
N GLY A 633 -5.43 16.27 26.20
CA GLY A 633 -6.18 17.25 25.41
C GLY A 633 -6.22 16.94 23.91
N SER A 634 -6.09 17.99 23.09
CA SER A 634 -6.21 17.94 21.62
C SER A 634 -5.02 18.63 20.93
N PRO A 635 -4.61 18.21 19.72
CA PRO A 635 -3.54 18.89 18.98
C PRO A 635 -3.98 20.27 18.50
N SER A 636 -3.09 21.26 18.58
CA SER A 636 -3.35 22.60 18.03
C SER A 636 -3.05 22.67 16.53
N PRO A 637 -3.70 23.58 15.77
CA PRO A 637 -3.36 23.80 14.35
C PRO A 637 -1.88 24.12 14.11
N GLN A 638 -1.22 24.78 15.05
CA GLN A 638 0.22 25.08 14.93
C GLN A 638 1.06 23.79 15.01
N MET A 639 0.76 22.90 15.96
CA MET A 639 1.46 21.61 16.09
C MET A 639 1.28 20.76 14.84
N LEU A 640 0.07 20.72 14.29
CA LEU A 640 -0.24 19.96 13.08
C LEU A 640 0.54 20.49 11.88
N LYS A 641 0.71 21.82 11.75
CA LYS A 641 1.58 22.43 10.72
C LYS A 641 3.06 22.11 10.91
N GLU A 642 3.55 22.01 12.15
CA GLU A 642 4.93 21.61 12.43
C GLU A 642 5.17 20.14 12.04
N LEU A 643 4.22 19.25 12.36
CA LEU A 643 4.26 17.84 11.98
C LEU A 643 4.29 17.59 10.46
N THR A 644 3.94 18.57 9.62
CA THR A 644 4.07 18.44 8.16
C THR A 644 5.46 18.82 7.63
N ARG A 645 6.40 19.23 8.49
CA ARG A 645 7.69 19.79 8.08
C ARG A 645 8.89 18.98 8.56
N GLU A 646 8.73 18.10 9.53
CA GLU A 646 9.81 17.29 10.10
C GLU A 646 9.32 15.91 10.54
N PRO A 647 10.23 14.95 10.81
CA PRO A 647 9.84 13.64 11.33
C PRO A 647 9.06 13.73 12.63
N CYS A 648 7.98 12.94 12.71
CA CYS A 648 7.04 12.97 13.83
C CYS A 648 7.72 12.66 15.16
N ARG A 649 8.64 11.67 15.16
CA ARG A 649 9.38 11.26 16.34
C ARG A 649 10.26 12.38 16.87
N ASP A 650 11.04 13.03 15.99
CA ASP A 650 11.95 14.12 16.35
C ASP A 650 11.18 15.31 16.94
N TRP A 651 10.02 15.64 16.35
CA TRP A 651 9.13 16.67 16.87
C TRP A 651 8.64 16.32 18.28
N MET A 652 8.19 15.08 18.52
CA MET A 652 7.72 14.63 19.84
C MET A 652 8.83 14.69 20.88
N ASP A 653 9.96 14.09 20.56
CA ASP A 653 11.15 14.01 21.39
C ASP A 653 11.60 15.39 21.89
N ARG A 654 11.60 16.38 21.00
CA ARG A 654 11.92 17.77 21.33
C ARG A 654 10.89 18.38 22.29
N ASN A 655 9.60 18.18 22.03
CA ASN A 655 8.52 18.79 22.81
C ASN A 655 8.29 18.09 24.17
N ILE A 656 8.64 16.81 24.31
CA ILE A 656 8.64 16.10 25.60
C ILE A 656 9.80 16.61 26.48
N ARG A 657 10.98 16.81 25.90
CA ARG A 657 12.19 17.22 26.64
C ARG A 657 12.24 18.71 26.99
N SER A 658 11.59 19.58 26.23
CA SER A 658 11.81 21.04 26.30
C SER A 658 11.30 21.71 27.57
N GLY A 659 10.55 21.04 28.46
CA GLY A 659 10.03 21.57 29.73
C GLY A 659 9.01 22.72 29.61
N THR A 660 8.99 23.39 28.46
CA THR A 660 7.96 24.29 27.94
C THR A 660 6.87 23.42 27.34
N ALA A 661 5.99 22.93 28.21
CA ALA A 661 5.01 21.89 27.89
C ALA A 661 3.97 22.35 26.86
N ARG A 662 4.29 22.21 25.57
CA ARG A 662 3.31 22.26 24.48
C ARG A 662 2.49 20.97 24.45
N ILE A 663 3.05 19.85 24.91
CA ILE A 663 2.38 18.56 25.07
C ILE A 663 2.64 18.02 26.47
N HIS A 664 1.62 17.41 27.07
CA HIS A 664 1.68 16.78 28.39
C HIS A 664 1.48 15.29 28.25
N VAL A 665 2.46 14.48 28.63
CA VAL A 665 2.36 13.02 28.51
C VAL A 665 1.42 12.45 29.57
N LEU A 666 0.41 11.71 29.12
CA LEU A 666 -0.47 10.93 29.98
C LEU A 666 0.29 9.72 30.52
N LYS A 667 0.63 9.79 31.81
CA LYS A 667 1.54 8.85 32.47
C LYS A 667 1.02 7.40 32.49
N GLY A 668 1.68 6.53 31.73
CA GLY A 668 1.34 5.11 31.54
C GLY A 668 0.16 4.85 30.61
N GLY A 669 -0.50 5.89 30.09
CA GLY A 669 -1.62 5.79 29.16
C GLY A 669 -1.14 5.66 27.71
N SER A 670 -1.59 4.64 26.99
CA SER A 670 -1.19 4.39 25.60
C SER A 670 -2.34 3.94 24.71
N VAL A 671 -2.16 4.04 23.40
CA VAL A 671 -3.06 3.52 22.36
C VAL A 671 -2.31 2.58 21.43
N TYR A 672 -2.99 1.50 21.03
CA TYR A 672 -2.49 0.49 20.09
C TYR A 672 -3.07 0.73 18.70
N VAL A 673 -2.18 0.87 17.72
CA VAL A 673 -2.52 1.25 16.35
C VAL A 673 -1.82 0.32 15.38
N ARG A 674 -2.55 -0.30 14.46
CA ARG A 674 -1.95 -0.95 13.29
C ARG A 674 -1.99 0.00 12.11
N LEU A 675 -0.85 0.16 11.46
CA LEU A 675 -0.72 0.89 10.20
C LEU A 675 -0.23 -0.10 9.13
N ALA A 676 -0.83 -0.05 7.95
CA ALA A 676 -0.41 -0.86 6.82
C ALA A 676 -0.44 -0.08 5.50
N ASP A 677 0.47 -0.42 4.59
CA ASP A 677 0.24 -0.22 3.16
C ASP A 677 -1.10 -0.90 2.77
N GLY A 678 -1.88 -0.27 1.89
CA GLY A 678 -3.19 -0.79 1.49
C GLY A 678 -3.18 -2.21 0.91
N ARG A 679 -2.00 -2.71 0.49
CA ARG A 679 -1.75 -4.06 -0.03
C ARG A 679 -1.24 -5.07 1.01
N ARG A 680 -1.07 -4.68 2.28
CA ARG A 680 -0.29 -5.45 3.28
C ARG A 680 -0.99 -5.58 4.64
N ASP A 681 -2.30 -5.34 4.70
CA ASP A 681 -3.07 -5.42 5.95
C ASP A 681 -3.25 -6.85 6.47
N ASP A 682 -3.24 -7.83 5.57
CA ASP A 682 -3.29 -9.25 5.88
C ASP A 682 -2.08 -9.72 6.71
N GLU A 683 -0.94 -9.06 6.56
CA GLU A 683 0.27 -9.34 7.36
C GLU A 683 0.10 -9.00 8.85
N LEU A 684 -0.85 -8.14 9.19
CA LEU A 684 -1.07 -7.62 10.55
C LEU A 684 -2.38 -8.13 11.15
N ALA A 685 -2.83 -9.34 10.79
CA ALA A 685 -4.06 -9.92 11.30
C ALA A 685 -4.09 -9.97 12.84
N ARG A 686 -5.28 -9.72 13.43
CA ARG A 686 -5.49 -9.49 14.87
C ARG A 686 -5.13 -10.69 15.77
N GLU A 687 -5.02 -11.88 15.20
CA GLU A 687 -4.71 -13.12 15.91
C GLU A 687 -3.21 -13.36 16.11
N VAL A 688 -2.34 -12.54 15.50
CA VAL A 688 -0.90 -12.58 15.75
C VAL A 688 -0.65 -11.99 17.14
N LYS A 689 -0.01 -12.79 18.00
CA LYS A 689 0.25 -12.45 19.41
C LYS A 689 0.88 -11.05 19.54
N LEU A 690 0.49 -10.29 20.57
CA LEU A 690 0.97 -8.94 20.93
C LEU A 690 2.51 -8.81 21.17
N PHE A 691 3.32 -9.82 20.85
CA PHE A 691 4.77 -9.83 21.09
C PHE A 691 5.59 -9.03 20.06
N GLU A 692 5.01 -8.60 18.94
CA GLU A 692 5.69 -7.76 17.92
C GLU A 692 5.11 -6.34 17.87
N VAL A 693 4.87 -5.72 19.03
CA VAL A 693 4.44 -4.32 19.08
C VAL A 693 5.67 -3.41 19.01
N ASN A 694 5.69 -2.51 18.04
CA ASN A 694 6.70 -1.48 17.90
C ASN A 694 6.47 -0.40 18.98
N THR A 695 7.49 -0.18 19.81
CA THR A 695 7.50 0.79 20.90
C THR A 695 8.44 1.98 20.61
N ASP A 696 8.80 2.25 19.35
CA ASP A 696 9.76 3.31 18.99
C ASP A 696 9.30 4.72 19.42
N TYR A 697 8.00 4.88 19.64
CA TYR A 697 7.34 6.10 20.11
C TYR A 697 7.28 6.21 21.65
N ILE A 698 7.71 5.18 22.38
CA ILE A 698 7.90 5.22 23.82
C ILE A 698 9.33 5.72 24.11
N PRO A 699 9.52 6.78 24.91
CA PRO A 699 10.84 7.25 25.30
C PRO A 699 11.66 6.14 25.96
N GLN A 700 12.96 6.13 25.67
CA GLN A 700 13.88 5.15 26.23
C GLN A 700 13.86 5.19 27.76
N GLY A 701 13.73 4.02 28.39
CA GLY A 701 13.65 3.85 29.85
C GLY A 701 12.23 3.92 30.41
N TRP A 702 11.20 4.15 29.60
CA TRP A 702 9.80 4.16 30.03
C TRP A 702 9.06 2.88 29.66
N GLU A 703 9.71 1.92 29.00
CA GLU A 703 9.09 0.71 28.45
C GLU A 703 8.34 -0.10 29.52
N ASP A 704 8.92 -0.26 30.71
CA ASP A 704 8.30 -0.99 31.83
C ASP A 704 7.00 -0.34 32.33
N GLU A 705 6.91 0.99 32.28
CA GLU A 705 5.71 1.73 32.69
C GLU A 705 4.55 1.52 31.73
N TYR A 706 4.85 1.37 30.44
CA TYR A 706 3.87 1.19 29.38
C TYR A 706 3.61 -0.29 29.03
N ALA A 707 4.41 -1.23 29.56
CA ALA A 707 4.22 -2.67 29.34
C ALA A 707 3.14 -3.31 30.23
N ARG A 708 2.74 -2.66 31.34
CA ARG A 708 1.83 -3.24 32.35
C ARG A 708 0.45 -2.59 32.32
N GLU A 709 -0.59 -3.42 32.24
CA GLU A 709 -1.96 -2.98 32.50
C GLU A 709 -2.17 -2.76 34.01
N ARG A 710 -2.66 -1.57 34.38
CA ARG A 710 -3.08 -1.26 35.75
C ARG A 710 -4.43 -1.92 36.00
N PRO A 711 -4.68 -2.51 37.19
CA PRO A 711 -5.97 -3.13 37.49
C PRO A 711 -7.11 -2.11 37.30
N GLY A 712 -7.94 -2.33 36.28
CA GLY A 712 -9.11 -1.50 36.03
C GLY A 712 -10.15 -1.64 37.14
N LYS A 713 -10.86 -0.55 37.45
CA LYS A 713 -12.15 -0.66 38.15
C LYS A 713 -13.17 -1.16 37.13
N LYS A 714 -13.74 -2.35 37.38
CA LYS A 714 -14.84 -2.90 36.56
C LYS A 714 -16.09 -2.05 36.66
#